data_AF-A0A7S7MX92-F1
#
_entry.id   AF-A0A7S7MX92-F1
#
_cell.length_a   1.000
_cell.length_b   1.000
_cell.length_c   1.000
_cell.angle_alpha   90.00
_cell.angle_beta   90.00
_cell.angle_gamma   90.00
#
_symmetry.space_group_name_H-M   'P 1'
#
loop_
_entity.id
_entity.type
_entity.pdbx_description
1 polymer ?
#
loop_
_entity_poly.entity_id
_entity_poly.type
_entity_poly.pdbx_seq_one_letter_code
_entity_poly.pdbx_strand_id
1 'polypeptide(L)'
;MIRTLPALFALLFAAPLMAAPAGQQTLFNFVRPADVVKVATQDASLPQYNAEQTPEGEVLRRITFNPAAEPSLVLSPQSGVWDWSQSSAMSLRIQSAMNWALTLYVKVQSADGKTLVSRIDLPAGPAQTLLVPLQANSPLSQGMKAGPPMPMTVDGQRVLLAGSAGEIDRSQVVSVTLSMIKPNAAQSILLERFGVQDSEPVMTAAYSELVDAFGQSTRARWPEKVSSDEQLKASAAKEQQQLKTWLAERDKSSLDQYGGWNKGPAFDSSGFFRTEKRDGRWYLVTPEGHPFYSLGVNTVAADNSQTYVAGREWMFAALPKAGESFDKYYGSSDNRTGNGAGEGRGFGSGRWYDFYGANLQRTYGGESLDQKRWVTHTLDRLQAWGFNTVGNWSDEDLATADRVPYTLPLSIVGDYASISTGTDWWGGMPDPFDPRFAMATERAVAIAARDHRDDPWLIGFFADNELAWAGPGDDAKSRYALAYGTLRMTTDVPAKRAFLKQLRDKYRNEEGLSKAWGIQLAGWELMEDPGFEPPMPSPEHPEIEADFKYFQKTFADAYFKTISDSLKWHAPNQLLLGGRFAVSTPEAVASCAQYCDVLSFNMYTLKPQDGYDFAALRELDKPVLITEFNFGSADRGPFWGGVTQLAREEDRGTAYATFLKQAMAEPSIVGVHWFQYLDQPVTGRLLDGENGHFGLVGITDVPFQGFVDSVRKSNLAAVDQLGREAQKAKATRTARESEGAKQGQGGKGAGQGAGHAGGHSGNGH
;
A
#
# COMPACT_ATOMS: atom_id res chain seq x y z
N MET A 1 66.24 29.03 58.27
CA MET A 1 65.30 28.04 58.83
C MET A 1 64.64 27.33 57.64
N ILE A 2 65.24 26.25 57.13
CA ILE A 2 64.98 24.82 57.43
C ILE A 2 63.68 24.27 56.79
N ARG A 3 63.88 23.36 55.80
CA ARG A 3 63.10 22.18 55.34
C ARG A 3 61.84 22.38 54.47
N THR A 4 61.88 22.09 53.16
CA THR A 4 61.73 20.80 52.39
C THR A 4 60.27 20.34 52.14
N LEU A 5 59.96 20.14 50.84
CA LEU A 5 58.80 19.49 50.20
C LEU A 5 58.50 18.06 50.74
N PRO A 6 57.27 17.49 50.57
CA PRO A 6 56.96 16.67 49.37
C PRO A 6 55.47 16.56 48.89
N ALA A 7 55.32 16.46 47.55
CA ALA A 7 54.55 15.50 46.72
C ALA A 7 53.04 15.12 46.90
N LEU A 8 52.39 15.04 45.71
CA LEU A 8 51.29 14.16 45.23
C LEU A 8 49.85 14.31 45.79
N PHE A 9 48.89 14.64 44.91
CA PHE A 9 47.88 13.69 44.38
C PHE A 9 47.09 14.35 43.22
N ALA A 10 47.38 13.93 41.99
CA ALA A 10 46.53 14.17 40.83
C ALA A 10 45.57 12.97 40.69
N LEU A 11 44.28 13.19 40.89
CA LEU A 11 43.24 12.19 40.69
C LEU A 11 42.86 12.12 39.21
N LEU A 12 43.37 11.09 38.54
CA LEU A 12 42.87 10.54 37.29
C LEU A 12 41.42 10.05 37.48
N PHE A 13 40.44 10.79 36.96
CA PHE A 13 39.15 10.20 36.62
C PHE A 13 39.27 9.57 35.23
N ALA A 14 39.77 8.34 35.19
CA ALA A 14 39.61 7.48 34.03
C ALA A 14 38.15 7.00 34.00
N ALA A 15 37.34 7.54 33.09
CA ALA A 15 36.09 6.88 32.71
C ALA A 15 36.43 5.46 32.22
N PRO A 16 35.59 4.45 32.51
CA PRO A 16 35.88 3.09 32.08
C PRO A 16 35.89 3.06 30.55
N LEU A 17 37.06 2.75 29.96
CA LEU A 17 37.15 2.27 28.59
C LEU A 17 36.28 1.01 28.53
N MET A 18 35.07 1.13 27.99
CA MET A 18 34.28 -0.01 27.54
C MET A 18 35.18 -0.82 26.61
N ALA A 19 35.60 -2.01 27.05
CA ALA A 19 36.38 -2.90 26.21
C ALA A 19 35.59 -3.17 24.92
N ALA A 20 36.28 -3.20 23.77
CA ALA A 20 35.65 -3.58 22.52
C ALA A 20 35.04 -4.99 22.69
N PRO A 21 33.81 -5.24 22.19
CA PRO A 21 33.22 -6.57 22.19
C PRO A 21 34.19 -7.61 21.60
N ALA A 22 34.20 -8.82 22.16
CA ALA A 22 35.01 -9.91 21.62
C ALA A 22 34.68 -10.13 20.13
N GLY A 23 35.69 -10.17 19.26
CA GLY A 23 35.51 -10.34 17.81
C GLY A 23 35.39 -9.04 17.00
N GLN A 24 35.44 -7.85 17.62
CA GLN A 24 35.49 -6.58 16.88
C GLN A 24 36.93 -6.24 16.45
N GLN A 25 37.14 -6.07 15.14
CA GLN A 25 38.38 -5.54 14.56
C GLN A 25 38.20 -4.05 14.25
N THR A 26 38.87 -3.18 15.01
CA THR A 26 38.92 -1.74 14.68
C THR A 26 39.93 -1.50 13.57
N LEU A 27 39.49 -0.88 12.47
CA LEU A 27 40.34 -0.51 11.33
C LEU A 27 40.75 0.97 11.40
N PHE A 28 39.87 1.84 11.88
CA PHE A 28 40.15 3.26 11.99
C PHE A 28 39.43 3.89 13.18
N ASN A 29 40.09 4.87 13.81
CA ASN A 29 39.51 5.69 14.85
C ASN A 29 39.58 7.17 14.43
N PHE A 30 38.43 7.82 14.25
CA PHE A 30 38.35 9.21 13.78
C PHE A 30 38.89 10.23 14.80
N VAL A 31 38.89 9.88 16.09
CA VAL A 31 39.41 10.70 17.21
C VAL A 31 40.91 10.51 17.40
N ARG A 32 41.40 9.28 17.21
CA ARG A 32 42.82 8.92 17.27
C ARG A 32 43.24 8.21 15.98
N PRO A 33 43.42 8.96 14.87
CA PRO A 33 43.69 8.36 13.57
C PRO A 33 44.96 7.51 13.60
N ALA A 34 44.87 6.30 13.05
CA ALA A 34 46.02 5.47 12.71
C ALA A 34 46.23 5.50 11.19
N ASP A 35 47.48 5.41 10.73
CA ASP A 35 47.87 5.56 9.32
C ASP A 35 47.52 4.35 8.43
N VAL A 36 46.41 3.65 8.68
CA VAL A 36 46.02 2.43 7.95
C VAL A 36 44.79 2.61 7.02
N VAL A 37 44.03 3.70 7.19
CA VAL A 37 42.86 4.04 6.35
C VAL A 37 43.04 5.44 5.76
N LYS A 38 42.78 5.58 4.45
CA LYS A 38 42.65 6.86 3.75
C LYS A 38 41.22 7.36 3.92
N VAL A 39 41.11 8.65 4.23
CA VAL A 39 39.84 9.34 4.45
C VAL A 39 39.76 10.46 3.41
N ALA A 40 38.79 10.38 2.51
CA ALA A 40 38.54 11.39 1.48
C ALA A 40 37.09 11.90 1.58
N THR A 41 36.88 13.16 1.23
CA THR A 41 35.55 13.78 1.24
C THR A 41 35.25 14.40 -0.12
N GLN A 42 34.01 14.30 -0.56
CA GLN A 42 33.48 15.02 -1.72
C GLN A 42 32.24 15.79 -1.27
N ASP A 43 32.22 17.11 -1.46
CA ASP A 43 31.16 18.00 -0.98
C ASP A 43 30.82 17.83 0.51
N ALA A 44 31.76 17.28 1.28
CA ALA A 44 31.70 17.09 2.71
C ALA A 44 32.97 17.65 3.36
N SER A 45 32.89 17.98 4.65
CA SER A 45 34.01 18.58 5.39
C SER A 45 34.18 17.98 6.78
N LEU A 46 35.42 18.01 7.26
CA LEU A 46 35.83 17.75 8.63
C LEU A 46 36.14 19.12 9.29
N PRO A 47 35.13 19.87 9.75
CA PRO A 47 35.29 21.28 10.10
C PRO A 47 36.17 21.52 11.33
N GLN A 48 36.39 20.50 12.16
CA GLN A 48 37.25 20.58 13.35
C GLN A 48 38.29 19.46 13.36
N TYR A 49 39.51 19.80 13.77
CA TYR A 49 40.58 18.82 14.04
C TYR A 49 40.34 18.08 15.37
N ASN A 50 39.73 18.75 16.33
CA ASN A 50 39.45 18.19 17.66
C ASN A 50 38.13 17.40 17.64
N ALA A 51 38.07 16.37 18.46
CA ALA A 51 36.84 15.63 18.68
C ALA A 51 35.89 16.37 19.64
N GLU A 52 34.59 16.13 19.46
CA GLU A 52 33.51 16.68 20.25
C GLU A 52 33.09 15.70 21.33
N GLN A 53 32.86 16.20 22.54
CA GLN A 53 32.29 15.41 23.60
C GLN A 53 30.75 15.47 23.52
N THR A 54 30.10 14.31 23.48
CA THR A 54 28.63 14.20 23.47
C THR A 54 28.07 14.45 24.86
N PRO A 55 26.75 14.69 24.99
CA PRO A 55 26.09 14.78 26.30
C PRO A 55 26.31 13.57 27.20
N GLU A 56 26.54 12.37 26.64
CA GLU A 56 26.81 11.13 27.38
C GLU A 56 28.32 10.91 27.64
N GLY A 57 29.16 11.89 27.29
CA GLY A 57 30.59 11.87 27.59
C GLY A 57 31.45 11.13 26.56
N GLU A 58 30.85 10.58 25.49
CA GLU A 58 31.59 9.98 24.38
C GLU A 58 32.32 11.05 23.57
N VAL A 59 33.46 10.70 22.99
CA VAL A 59 34.26 11.61 22.18
C VAL A 59 34.18 11.13 20.73
N LEU A 60 33.61 11.94 19.83
CA LEU A 60 33.42 11.61 18.42
C LEU A 60 33.83 12.78 17.53
N ARG A 61 34.07 12.52 16.24
CA ARG A 61 34.48 13.54 15.27
C ARG A 61 33.36 13.88 14.30
N ARG A 62 33.11 15.18 14.09
CA ARG A 62 32.08 15.67 13.18
C ARG A 62 32.49 15.60 11.72
N ILE A 63 31.55 15.14 10.90
CA ILE A 63 31.54 15.25 9.44
C ILE A 63 30.31 16.06 9.05
N THR A 64 30.45 16.99 8.11
CA THR A 64 29.34 17.78 7.57
C THR A 64 29.21 17.55 6.07
N PHE A 65 28.06 17.05 5.63
CA PHE A 65 27.68 16.87 4.23
C PHE A 65 26.95 18.13 3.75
N ASN A 66 27.45 18.78 2.69
CA ASN A 66 26.86 20.01 2.16
C ASN A 66 25.78 19.70 1.10
N PRO A 67 24.85 20.62 0.82
CA PRO A 67 23.90 20.48 -0.28
C PRO A 67 24.60 20.28 -1.64
N ALA A 68 24.58 19.04 -2.12
CA ALA A 68 25.16 18.60 -3.39
C ALA A 68 24.41 17.34 -3.87
N ALA A 69 24.68 16.86 -5.08
CA ALA A 69 23.97 15.70 -5.63
C ALA A 69 24.14 14.44 -4.75
N GLU A 70 25.37 14.15 -4.35
CA GLU A 70 25.72 13.03 -3.47
C GLU A 70 26.98 13.36 -2.63
N PRO A 71 26.90 14.29 -1.65
CA PRO A 71 28.03 14.55 -0.76
C PRO A 71 28.43 13.27 -0.03
N SER A 72 29.73 13.01 0.07
CA SER A 72 30.24 11.73 0.55
C SER A 72 31.52 11.81 1.38
N LEU A 73 31.68 10.79 2.23
CA LEU A 73 32.88 10.42 2.94
C LEU A 73 33.31 9.02 2.44
N VAL A 74 34.53 8.90 1.94
CA VAL A 74 35.09 7.65 1.43
C VAL A 74 36.23 7.18 2.33
N LEU A 75 36.14 5.94 2.79
CA LEU A 75 37.17 5.22 3.53
C LEU A 75 37.77 4.15 2.60
N SER A 76 39.08 4.12 2.47
CA SER A 76 39.80 3.13 1.65
C SER A 76 41.09 2.65 2.34
N PRO A 77 41.61 1.44 2.04
CA PRO A 77 42.87 0.99 2.58
C PRO A 77 44.02 1.90 2.10
N GLN A 78 45.03 2.11 2.94
CA GLN A 78 46.22 2.87 2.53
C GLN A 78 46.96 2.19 1.36
N SER A 79 46.99 0.87 1.35
CA SER A 79 47.50 0.04 0.25
C SER A 79 46.71 -1.27 0.15
N GLY A 80 46.57 -1.81 -1.07
CA GLY A 80 45.94 -3.12 -1.30
C GLY A 80 44.43 -3.10 -1.10
N VAL A 81 43.91 -4.15 -0.47
CA VAL A 81 42.49 -4.39 -0.18
C VAL A 81 42.32 -4.76 1.29
N TRP A 82 41.11 -4.65 1.84
CA TRP A 82 40.76 -5.30 3.09
C TRP A 82 40.22 -6.72 2.83
N ASP A 83 40.70 -7.69 3.61
CA ASP A 83 40.12 -9.03 3.68
C ASP A 83 39.17 -9.10 4.89
N TRP A 84 37.87 -9.11 4.60
CA TRP A 84 36.78 -9.26 5.55
C TRP A 84 36.10 -10.63 5.41
N SER A 85 36.77 -11.62 4.84
CA SER A 85 36.23 -12.98 4.65
C SER A 85 35.84 -13.67 5.96
N GLN A 86 36.35 -13.22 7.11
CA GLN A 86 36.01 -13.76 8.44
C GLN A 86 35.00 -12.91 9.23
N SER A 87 34.47 -11.83 8.64
CA SER A 87 33.50 -10.94 9.29
C SER A 87 32.14 -11.01 8.60
N SER A 88 31.07 -10.81 9.37
CA SER A 88 29.69 -10.79 8.86
C SER A 88 29.11 -9.39 8.74
N ALA A 89 29.67 -8.38 9.42
CA ALA A 89 29.25 -6.99 9.30
C ALA A 89 30.39 -5.97 9.36
N MET A 90 30.20 -4.85 8.64
CA MET A 90 30.91 -3.60 8.90
C MET A 90 30.30 -2.92 10.14
N SER A 91 31.16 -2.39 11.02
CA SER A 91 30.75 -1.67 12.22
C SER A 91 31.21 -0.21 12.19
N LEU A 92 30.32 0.68 12.63
CA LEU A 92 30.61 2.10 12.76
C LEU A 92 29.95 2.69 14.01
N ARG A 93 30.74 3.21 14.94
CA ARG A 93 30.21 4.03 16.05
C ARG A 93 29.84 5.41 15.51
N ILE A 94 28.55 5.70 15.51
CA ILE A 94 27.94 6.85 14.83
C ILE A 94 26.88 7.53 15.70
N GLN A 95 26.71 8.83 15.50
CA GLN A 95 25.61 9.62 16.06
C GLN A 95 25.11 10.63 15.03
N SER A 96 23.79 10.89 14.98
CA SER A 96 23.29 12.10 14.29
C SER A 96 23.74 13.32 15.08
N ALA A 97 24.34 14.30 14.39
CA ALA A 97 24.68 15.58 15.01
C ALA A 97 23.57 16.62 14.82
N MET A 98 22.37 16.16 14.46
CA MET A 98 21.17 16.94 14.22
C MET A 98 20.09 16.57 15.24
N ASN A 99 19.13 17.47 15.45
CA ASN A 99 17.98 17.23 16.34
C ASN A 99 16.86 16.41 15.67
N TRP A 100 17.12 15.85 14.49
CA TRP A 100 16.20 15.04 13.70
C TRP A 100 16.93 13.83 13.07
N ALA A 101 16.15 12.86 12.60
CA ALA A 101 16.67 11.66 11.94
C ALA A 101 17.23 11.98 10.55
N LEU A 102 18.29 11.29 10.14
CA LEU A 102 18.95 11.46 8.85
C LEU A 102 18.82 10.18 8.03
N THR A 103 18.68 10.32 6.71
CA THR A 103 18.86 9.20 5.78
C THR A 103 20.29 9.20 5.26
N LEU A 104 21.05 8.17 5.60
CA LEU A 104 22.41 7.94 5.11
C LEU A 104 22.44 6.72 4.20
N TYR A 105 23.33 6.74 3.22
CA TYR A 105 23.65 5.58 2.39
C TYR A 105 25.05 5.10 2.73
N VAL A 106 25.20 3.79 2.93
CA VAL A 106 26.50 3.14 3.09
C VAL A 106 26.70 2.20 1.91
N LYS A 107 27.75 2.43 1.13
CA LYS A 107 28.15 1.57 0.01
C LYS A 107 29.50 0.93 0.31
N VAL A 108 29.55 -0.39 0.33
CA VAL A 108 30.78 -1.19 0.37
C VAL A 108 31.07 -1.66 -1.06
N GLN A 109 32.31 -1.53 -1.52
CA GLN A 109 32.73 -1.94 -2.87
C GLN A 109 33.92 -2.90 -2.82
N SER A 110 33.87 -3.97 -3.61
CA SER A 110 34.99 -4.89 -3.84
C SER A 110 35.77 -4.55 -5.11
N ALA A 111 37.00 -5.08 -5.24
CA ALA A 111 37.92 -4.78 -6.34
C ALA A 111 37.40 -5.17 -7.73
N ASP A 112 36.44 -6.11 -7.79
CA ASP A 112 35.73 -6.52 -9.01
C ASP A 112 34.62 -5.54 -9.44
N GLY A 113 34.43 -4.45 -8.69
CA GLY A 113 33.45 -3.41 -8.97
C GLY A 113 32.06 -3.67 -8.37
N LYS A 114 31.82 -4.84 -7.79
CA LYS A 114 30.54 -5.17 -7.14
C LYS A 114 30.32 -4.32 -5.89
N THR A 115 29.06 -4.08 -5.56
CA THR A 115 28.67 -3.21 -4.45
C THR A 115 27.57 -3.79 -3.60
N LEU A 116 27.69 -3.53 -2.30
CA LEU A 116 26.64 -3.74 -1.32
C LEU A 116 26.22 -2.39 -0.75
N VAL A 117 24.93 -2.08 -0.80
CA VAL A 117 24.36 -0.77 -0.42
C VAL A 117 23.35 -0.93 0.71
N SER A 118 23.43 -0.04 1.70
CA SER A 118 22.49 0.03 2.84
C SER A 118 21.94 1.44 2.98
N ARG A 119 20.61 1.56 3.08
CA ARG A 119 19.94 2.81 3.47
C ARG A 119 19.72 2.78 4.98
N ILE A 120 20.22 3.80 5.66
CA ILE A 120 20.22 3.90 7.12
C ILE A 120 19.32 5.07 7.51
N ASP A 121 18.26 4.79 8.25
CA ASP A 121 17.50 5.81 8.98
C ASP A 121 18.18 6.02 10.34
N LEU A 122 19.12 6.96 10.40
CA LEU A 122 19.89 7.29 11.58
C LEU A 122 19.07 8.21 12.50
N PRO A 123 18.54 7.74 13.65
CA PRO A 123 17.76 8.58 14.55
C PRO A 123 18.61 9.70 15.17
N ALA A 124 17.92 10.76 15.60
CA ALA A 124 18.47 11.69 16.58
C ALA A 124 18.66 10.99 17.93
N GLY A 125 19.65 11.41 18.69
CA GLY A 125 19.92 10.82 20.00
C GLY A 125 21.40 10.51 20.21
N PRO A 126 21.73 9.68 21.21
CA PRO A 126 23.11 9.42 21.58
C PRO A 126 23.79 8.43 20.65
N ALA A 127 25.12 8.30 20.76
CA ALA A 127 25.85 7.46 19.81
C ALA A 127 25.46 5.99 19.92
N GLN A 128 25.62 5.29 18.80
CA GLN A 128 25.24 3.90 18.63
C GLN A 128 26.19 3.21 17.67
N THR A 129 26.21 1.88 17.72
CA THR A 129 26.99 1.06 16.79
C THR A 129 26.10 0.68 15.62
N LEU A 130 26.35 1.28 14.46
CA LEU A 130 25.76 0.85 13.19
C LEU A 130 26.44 -0.46 12.76
N LEU A 131 25.64 -1.47 12.44
CA LEU A 131 26.08 -2.71 11.81
C LEU A 131 25.47 -2.83 10.42
N VAL A 132 26.33 -2.93 9.41
CA VAL A 132 25.95 -3.18 8.02
C VAL A 132 26.36 -4.60 7.66
N PRO A 133 25.40 -5.54 7.51
CA PRO A 133 25.71 -6.90 7.07
C PRO A 133 26.48 -6.88 5.76
N LEU A 134 27.56 -7.67 5.66
CA LEU A 134 28.43 -7.80 4.47
C LEU A 134 27.92 -8.83 3.45
N GLN A 135 26.74 -9.40 3.73
CA GLN A 135 25.94 -10.18 2.80
C GLN A 135 24.55 -9.53 2.75
N ALA A 136 23.91 -9.51 1.59
CA ALA A 136 22.57 -8.95 1.45
C ALA A 136 21.61 -9.57 2.45
N ASN A 137 20.96 -8.71 3.22
CA ASN A 137 19.98 -9.10 4.23
C ASN A 137 18.97 -7.97 4.37
N SER A 138 17.69 -8.31 4.40
CA SER A 138 16.61 -7.38 4.62
C SER A 138 15.59 -7.99 5.58
N PRO A 139 14.70 -7.20 6.16
CA PRO A 139 13.53 -7.77 6.84
C PRO A 139 12.78 -8.76 5.94
N LEU A 140 12.73 -8.52 4.63
CA LEU A 140 12.02 -9.37 3.68
C LEU A 140 12.70 -10.72 3.50
N SER A 141 14.04 -10.80 3.57
CA SER A 141 14.73 -12.09 3.64
C SER A 141 14.47 -12.84 4.95
N GLN A 142 13.98 -12.15 5.99
CA GLN A 142 13.43 -12.71 7.24
C GLN A 142 11.92 -13.00 7.15
N GLY A 143 11.32 -12.81 5.96
CA GLY A 143 9.92 -13.09 5.63
C GLY A 143 8.93 -12.00 6.05
N MET A 144 9.40 -10.79 6.37
CA MET A 144 8.55 -9.69 6.84
C MET A 144 8.91 -8.34 6.19
N LYS A 145 7.93 -7.47 5.93
CA LYS A 145 8.16 -6.21 5.20
C LYS A 145 9.05 -5.22 5.99
N ALA A 146 8.82 -5.10 7.30
CA ALA A 146 9.63 -4.30 8.21
C ALA A 146 10.18 -5.15 9.35
N GLY A 147 11.41 -4.85 9.78
CA GLY A 147 12.08 -5.57 10.87
C GLY A 147 11.80 -4.94 12.24
N PRO A 148 12.26 -5.58 13.33
CA PRO A 148 12.07 -5.09 14.70
C PRO A 148 12.57 -3.64 14.87
N PRO A 149 11.99 -2.86 15.82
CA PRO A 149 12.39 -1.48 16.04
C PRO A 149 13.87 -1.35 16.34
N MET A 150 14.50 -0.39 15.65
CA MET A 150 15.90 -0.04 15.84
C MET A 150 16.01 1.44 16.25
N PRO A 151 17.03 1.83 17.02
CA PRO A 151 18.09 0.98 17.56
C PRO A 151 17.62 0.16 18.76
N MET A 152 18.31 -0.94 19.05
CA MET A 152 18.06 -1.78 20.22
C MET A 152 19.28 -1.83 21.15
N THR A 153 19.08 -2.29 22.38
CA THR A 153 20.19 -2.54 23.32
C THR A 153 20.54 -4.02 23.33
N VAL A 154 21.80 -4.34 23.01
CA VAL A 154 22.37 -5.68 23.10
C VAL A 154 23.60 -5.60 24.01
N ASP A 155 23.63 -6.39 25.08
CA ASP A 155 24.73 -6.40 26.06
C ASP A 155 25.11 -4.99 26.60
N GLY A 156 24.10 -4.15 26.83
CA GLY A 156 24.29 -2.77 27.30
C GLY A 156 24.75 -1.77 26.24
N GLN A 157 24.93 -2.20 24.98
CA GLN A 157 25.32 -1.35 23.86
C GLN A 157 24.11 -1.01 22.98
N ARG A 158 23.99 0.26 22.59
CA ARG A 158 22.99 0.67 21.58
C ARG A 158 23.49 0.29 20.19
N VAL A 159 22.72 -0.53 19.48
CA VAL A 159 23.04 -1.06 18.16
C VAL A 159 21.95 -0.71 17.17
N LEU A 160 22.36 -0.25 15.99
CA LEU A 160 21.52 -0.04 14.82
C LEU A 160 21.90 -1.07 13.76
N LEU A 161 21.11 -2.12 13.63
CA LEU A 161 21.32 -3.13 12.60
C LEU A 161 20.61 -2.70 11.31
N ALA A 162 21.38 -2.59 10.23
CA ALA A 162 20.88 -2.19 8.91
C ALA A 162 20.48 -3.39 8.03
N GLY A 163 19.64 -3.14 7.04
CA GLY A 163 19.52 -4.01 5.86
C GLY A 163 20.52 -3.60 4.78
N SER A 164 20.90 -4.55 3.92
CA SER A 164 21.82 -4.37 2.81
C SER A 164 21.35 -5.11 1.54
N ALA A 165 21.66 -4.55 0.37
CA ALA A 165 21.31 -5.11 -0.93
C ALA A 165 22.51 -5.08 -1.88
N GLY A 166 22.59 -6.07 -2.78
CA GLY A 166 23.74 -6.26 -3.69
C GLY A 166 24.68 -7.37 -3.22
N GLU A 167 25.91 -7.36 -3.73
CA GLU A 167 26.92 -8.36 -3.42
C GLU A 167 28.33 -7.76 -3.48
N ILE A 168 29.28 -8.38 -2.77
CA ILE A 168 30.69 -8.01 -2.77
C ILE A 168 31.54 -9.28 -2.61
N ASP A 169 32.77 -9.26 -3.13
CA ASP A 169 33.83 -10.18 -2.68
C ASP A 169 34.44 -9.63 -1.38
N ARG A 170 34.11 -10.27 -0.25
CA ARG A 170 34.58 -9.84 1.07
C ARG A 170 36.09 -9.95 1.25
N SER A 171 36.79 -10.75 0.44
CA SER A 171 38.25 -10.87 0.53
C SER A 171 39.00 -9.73 -0.17
N GLN A 172 38.30 -8.91 -0.96
CA GLN A 172 38.88 -7.88 -1.82
C GLN A 172 38.18 -6.51 -1.67
N VAL A 173 37.83 -6.10 -0.44
CA VAL A 173 37.11 -4.84 -0.23
C VAL A 173 38.03 -3.64 -0.44
N VAL A 174 37.62 -2.70 -1.29
CA VAL A 174 38.42 -1.52 -1.67
C VAL A 174 37.90 -0.21 -1.11
N SER A 175 36.61 -0.10 -0.78
CA SER A 175 36.09 1.13 -0.18
C SER A 175 34.80 0.95 0.62
N VAL A 176 34.59 1.87 1.56
CA VAL A 176 33.30 2.17 2.19
C VAL A 176 32.99 3.64 1.96
N THR A 177 31.83 3.93 1.36
CA THR A 177 31.33 5.29 1.13
C THR A 177 30.11 5.54 2.02
N LEU A 178 30.14 6.61 2.80
CA LEU A 178 28.97 7.18 3.45
C LEU A 178 28.49 8.36 2.61
N SER A 179 27.23 8.41 2.21
CA SER A 179 26.67 9.50 1.41
C SER A 179 25.24 9.89 1.82
N MET A 180 24.81 11.05 1.33
CA MET A 180 23.41 11.49 1.36
C MET A 180 22.99 11.84 -0.07
N ILE A 181 21.75 11.55 -0.47
CA ILE A 181 21.25 11.93 -1.80
C ILE A 181 20.56 13.29 -1.70
N LYS A 182 21.10 14.29 -2.42
CA LYS A 182 20.53 15.64 -2.56
C LYS A 182 19.97 16.24 -1.24
N PRO A 183 20.76 16.34 -0.16
CA PRO A 183 20.28 16.95 1.07
C PRO A 183 19.95 18.44 0.85
N ASN A 184 18.76 18.88 1.27
CA ASN A 184 18.30 20.27 1.11
C ASN A 184 19.04 21.29 1.98
N ALA A 185 19.76 20.83 2.99
CA ALA A 185 20.55 21.64 3.92
C ALA A 185 21.79 20.86 4.33
N ALA A 186 22.81 21.56 4.82
CA ALA A 186 23.98 20.91 5.39
C ALA A 186 23.57 20.05 6.60
N GLN A 187 24.05 18.81 6.64
CA GLN A 187 23.71 17.83 7.67
C GLN A 187 24.98 17.20 8.22
N SER A 188 25.03 17.00 9.53
CA SER A 188 26.22 16.51 10.21
C SER A 188 25.98 15.19 10.95
N ILE A 189 27.02 14.35 10.96
CA ILE A 189 27.12 13.15 11.80
C ILE A 189 28.37 13.22 12.66
N LEU A 190 28.40 12.47 13.75
CA LEU A 190 29.59 12.25 14.56
C LEU A 190 30.05 10.78 14.41
N LEU A 191 31.35 10.56 14.23
CA LEU A 191 31.96 9.24 14.02
C LEU A 191 33.10 8.99 15.01
N GLU A 192 33.26 7.74 15.46
CA GLU A 192 34.37 7.36 16.33
C GLU A 192 35.17 6.18 15.78
N ARG A 193 34.65 4.95 15.88
CA ARG A 193 35.35 3.73 15.49
C ARG A 193 34.72 3.11 14.25
N PHE A 194 35.53 2.86 13.24
CA PHE A 194 35.19 2.11 12.03
C PHE A 194 35.93 0.78 12.04
N GLY A 195 35.24 -0.30 11.68
CA GLY A 195 35.83 -1.63 11.67
C GLY A 195 34.88 -2.69 11.14
N VAL A 196 35.15 -3.93 11.50
CA VAL A 196 34.31 -5.09 11.21
C VAL A 196 34.12 -5.94 12.46
N GLN A 197 33.01 -6.67 12.51
CA GLN A 197 32.73 -7.61 13.59
C GLN A 197 31.73 -8.68 13.13
N ASP A 198 31.47 -9.63 14.02
CA ASP A 198 30.36 -10.55 13.85
C ASP A 198 29.01 -9.88 14.22
N SER A 199 28.02 -10.01 13.35
CA SER A 199 26.64 -9.56 13.56
C SER A 199 25.71 -10.65 14.09
N GLU A 200 26.12 -11.92 14.09
CA GLU A 200 25.24 -13.04 14.46
C GLU A 200 24.60 -12.89 15.85
N PRO A 201 25.32 -12.46 16.92
CA PRO A 201 24.71 -12.23 18.22
C PRO A 201 23.63 -11.14 18.20
N VAL A 202 23.85 -10.07 17.43
CA VAL A 202 22.88 -8.98 17.28
C VAL A 202 21.68 -9.41 16.43
N MET A 203 21.90 -10.13 15.33
CA MET A 203 20.84 -10.72 14.51
C MET A 203 19.96 -11.65 15.36
N THR A 204 20.59 -12.53 16.13
CA THR A 204 19.90 -13.44 17.05
C THR A 204 19.11 -12.66 18.10
N ALA A 205 19.71 -11.67 18.76
CA ALA A 205 19.01 -10.84 19.74
C ALA A 205 17.84 -10.06 19.13
N ALA A 206 18.02 -9.55 17.90
CA ALA A 206 17.00 -8.78 17.19
C ALA A 206 15.79 -9.64 16.84
N TYR A 207 15.99 -10.87 16.34
CA TYR A 207 14.94 -11.67 15.73
C TYR A 207 14.46 -12.88 16.56
N SER A 208 15.16 -13.31 17.61
CA SER A 208 14.70 -14.44 18.45
C SER A 208 13.53 -14.06 19.34
N GLU A 209 12.55 -14.96 19.49
CA GLU A 209 11.40 -14.76 20.37
C GLU A 209 10.65 -13.44 20.10
N LEU A 210 10.52 -13.04 18.83
CA LEU A 210 9.77 -11.86 18.40
C LEU A 210 8.27 -11.95 18.70
N VAL A 211 7.71 -13.16 18.68
CA VAL A 211 6.26 -13.38 18.73
C VAL A 211 5.90 -14.18 19.98
N ASP A 212 4.98 -13.67 20.79
CA ASP A 212 4.45 -14.36 21.97
C ASP A 212 3.37 -15.41 21.61
N ALA A 213 2.84 -16.11 22.62
CA ALA A 213 1.83 -17.17 22.42
C ALA A 213 0.50 -16.68 21.81
N PHE A 214 0.26 -15.37 21.80
CA PHE A 214 -0.93 -14.72 21.24
C PHE A 214 -0.67 -14.11 19.85
N GLY A 215 0.54 -14.25 19.30
CA GLY A 215 0.92 -13.67 18.02
C GLY A 215 1.39 -12.21 18.10
N GLN A 216 1.56 -11.66 19.31
CA GLN A 216 1.92 -10.26 19.49
C GLN A 216 3.44 -10.09 19.60
N SER A 217 3.93 -8.91 19.21
CA SER A 217 5.36 -8.59 19.30
C SER A 217 5.82 -8.52 20.76
N THR A 218 6.94 -9.18 21.08
CA THR A 218 7.58 -9.12 22.40
C THR A 218 8.40 -7.84 22.62
N ARG A 219 8.62 -7.04 21.55
CA ARG A 219 9.53 -5.89 21.55
C ARG A 219 8.96 -4.62 22.18
N ALA A 220 7.64 -4.54 22.33
CA ALA A 220 6.97 -3.38 22.89
C ALA A 220 5.83 -3.76 23.83
N ARG A 221 5.35 -2.76 24.57
CA ARG A 221 4.10 -2.79 25.34
C ARG A 221 3.23 -1.63 24.88
N TRP A 222 1.94 -1.88 24.73
CA TRP A 222 0.94 -0.89 24.36
C TRP A 222 -0.37 -1.19 25.13
N PRO A 223 -1.33 -0.24 25.18
CA PRO A 223 -2.52 -0.37 26.01
C PRO A 223 -3.38 -1.60 25.71
N GLU A 224 -3.51 -1.98 24.44
CA GLU A 224 -4.34 -3.09 23.98
C GLU A 224 -3.65 -4.46 24.09
N LYS A 225 -2.36 -4.51 24.49
CA LYS A 225 -1.60 -5.76 24.54
C LYS A 225 -2.20 -6.73 25.55
N VAL A 226 -2.44 -7.96 25.10
CA VAL A 226 -3.02 -9.04 25.90
C VAL A 226 -1.92 -9.86 26.57
N SER A 227 -2.12 -10.26 27.83
CA SER A 227 -1.21 -11.14 28.56
C SER A 227 -1.85 -12.42 29.10
N SER A 228 -3.16 -12.63 28.90
CA SER A 228 -3.88 -13.80 29.42
C SER A 228 -5.21 -14.05 28.69
N ASP A 229 -5.70 -15.29 28.73
CA ASP A 229 -7.01 -15.69 28.22
C ASP A 229 -8.16 -14.98 28.97
N GLU A 230 -7.98 -14.72 30.28
CA GLU A 230 -8.94 -13.97 31.08
C GLU A 230 -9.09 -12.53 30.57
N GLN A 231 -7.99 -11.89 30.14
CA GLN A 231 -8.02 -10.56 29.56
C GLN A 231 -8.73 -10.54 28.20
N LEU A 232 -8.56 -11.58 27.37
CA LEU A 232 -9.31 -11.72 26.11
C LEU A 232 -10.82 -11.77 26.37
N LYS A 233 -11.24 -12.68 27.26
CA LYS A 233 -12.64 -12.87 27.62
C LYS A 233 -13.25 -11.60 28.23
N ALA A 234 -12.52 -10.91 29.11
CA ALA A 234 -12.96 -9.66 29.70
C ALA A 234 -13.11 -8.54 28.67
N SER A 235 -12.18 -8.46 27.71
CA SER A 235 -12.23 -7.47 26.62
C SER A 235 -13.42 -7.72 25.71
N ALA A 236 -13.65 -8.97 25.30
CA ALA A 236 -14.80 -9.36 24.48
C ALA A 236 -16.14 -9.11 25.21
N ALA A 237 -16.23 -9.39 26.50
CA ALA A 237 -17.44 -9.11 27.29
C ALA A 237 -17.74 -7.61 27.40
N LYS A 238 -16.70 -6.78 27.59
CA LYS A 238 -16.83 -5.32 27.61
C LYS A 238 -17.28 -4.78 26.25
N GLU A 239 -16.67 -5.28 25.17
CA GLU A 239 -17.03 -4.92 23.81
C GLU A 239 -18.50 -5.29 23.51
N GLN A 240 -18.94 -6.51 23.84
CA GLN A 240 -20.32 -6.96 23.59
C GLN A 240 -21.37 -6.01 24.19
N GLN A 241 -21.11 -5.49 25.39
CA GLN A 241 -22.00 -4.51 26.03
C GLN A 241 -22.03 -3.16 25.28
N GLN A 242 -20.89 -2.73 24.74
CA GLN A 242 -20.81 -1.53 23.93
C GLN A 242 -21.53 -1.72 22.58
N LEU A 243 -21.28 -2.82 21.88
CA LEU A 243 -21.93 -3.15 20.61
C LEU A 243 -23.44 -3.17 20.77
N LYS A 244 -23.97 -3.79 21.84
CA LYS A 244 -25.42 -3.76 22.14
C LYS A 244 -25.98 -2.34 22.23
N THR A 245 -25.24 -1.42 22.83
CA THR A 245 -25.65 -0.02 22.97
C THR A 245 -25.66 0.68 21.61
N TRP A 246 -24.60 0.53 20.83
CA TRP A 246 -24.48 1.15 19.52
C TRP A 246 -25.42 0.58 18.47
N LEU A 247 -25.71 -0.72 18.50
CA LEU A 247 -26.72 -1.34 17.64
C LEU A 247 -28.12 -0.83 17.98
N ALA A 248 -28.46 -0.70 19.26
CA ALA A 248 -29.74 -0.12 19.67
C ALA A 248 -29.89 1.37 19.28
N GLU A 249 -28.78 2.10 19.13
CA GLU A 249 -28.77 3.44 18.53
C GLU A 249 -29.00 3.37 17.02
N ARG A 250 -28.29 2.46 16.32
CA ARG A 250 -28.44 2.23 14.88
C ARG A 250 -29.87 1.84 14.50
N ASP A 251 -30.55 1.01 15.29
CA ASP A 251 -31.93 0.57 15.01
C ASP A 251 -32.94 1.73 15.02
N LYS A 252 -32.57 2.86 15.63
CA LYS A 252 -33.37 4.11 15.63
C LYS A 252 -32.96 5.07 14.50
N SER A 253 -31.90 4.75 13.76
CA SER A 253 -31.42 5.55 12.63
C SER A 253 -32.36 5.43 11.43
N SER A 254 -32.20 6.36 10.51
CA SER A 254 -33.07 6.50 9.34
C SER A 254 -32.49 5.75 8.15
N LEU A 255 -32.39 4.43 8.30
CA LEU A 255 -31.79 3.53 7.32
C LEU A 255 -32.81 2.48 6.86
N ASP A 256 -32.78 2.14 5.59
CA ASP A 256 -33.44 0.94 5.08
C ASP A 256 -32.67 -0.34 5.45
N GLN A 257 -33.20 -1.51 5.06
CA GLN A 257 -32.59 -2.80 5.39
C GLN A 257 -31.18 -2.97 4.79
N TYR A 258 -30.88 -2.27 3.70
CA TYR A 258 -29.58 -2.28 3.02
C TYR A 258 -28.63 -1.19 3.53
N GLY A 259 -29.03 -0.39 4.52
CA GLY A 259 -28.23 0.71 5.06
C GLY A 259 -28.26 2.00 4.24
N GLY A 260 -29.19 2.13 3.29
CA GLY A 260 -29.49 3.36 2.56
C GLY A 260 -30.33 4.33 3.38
N TRP A 261 -30.18 5.62 3.15
CA TRP A 261 -30.84 6.63 3.99
C TRP A 261 -32.31 6.87 3.58
N ASN A 262 -33.25 6.54 4.46
CA ASN A 262 -34.69 6.39 4.13
C ASN A 262 -35.58 7.60 4.46
N LYS A 263 -35.02 8.72 4.92
CA LYS A 263 -35.78 9.98 5.21
C LYS A 263 -35.69 11.02 4.07
N GLY A 264 -35.33 10.56 2.87
CA GLY A 264 -34.98 11.38 1.71
C GLY A 264 -35.95 11.36 0.54
N PRO A 265 -35.65 12.12 -0.54
CA PRO A 265 -36.27 11.85 -1.82
C PRO A 265 -35.91 10.43 -2.27
N ALA A 266 -36.93 9.60 -2.47
CA ALA A 266 -36.75 8.30 -3.07
C ALA A 266 -36.21 8.42 -4.49
N PHE A 267 -35.44 7.42 -4.87
CA PHE A 267 -35.08 7.04 -6.23
C PHE A 267 -36.01 5.90 -6.65
N ASP A 268 -36.05 5.57 -7.93
CA ASP A 268 -36.81 4.40 -8.38
C ASP A 268 -36.19 3.12 -7.82
N SER A 269 -37.02 2.28 -7.18
CA SER A 269 -36.64 0.97 -6.64
C SER A 269 -36.56 -0.06 -7.77
N SER A 270 -35.37 -0.60 -8.04
CA SER A 270 -35.15 -1.65 -9.04
C SER A 270 -35.10 -3.06 -8.44
N GLY A 271 -35.02 -3.19 -7.11
CA GLY A 271 -34.73 -4.46 -6.44
C GLY A 271 -33.24 -4.81 -6.40
N PHE A 272 -32.37 -3.96 -6.95
CA PHE A 272 -30.91 -4.16 -6.97
C PHE A 272 -30.17 -2.84 -6.73
N PHE A 273 -28.91 -2.92 -6.32
CA PHE A 273 -28.06 -1.73 -6.28
C PHE A 273 -27.86 -1.14 -7.67
N ARG A 274 -27.87 0.19 -7.76
CA ARG A 274 -27.61 0.92 -9.00
C ARG A 274 -26.94 2.26 -8.75
N THR A 275 -26.52 2.92 -9.82
CA THR A 275 -25.96 4.27 -9.75
C THR A 275 -26.98 5.28 -10.31
N GLU A 276 -27.01 6.49 -9.74
CA GLU A 276 -27.78 7.61 -10.31
C GLU A 276 -27.10 8.94 -9.98
N LYS A 277 -27.05 9.83 -10.98
CA LYS A 277 -26.64 11.22 -10.76
C LYS A 277 -27.87 12.09 -10.54
N ARG A 278 -27.87 12.86 -9.46
CA ARG A 278 -28.94 13.82 -9.14
C ARG A 278 -28.34 15.12 -8.63
N ASP A 279 -28.71 16.23 -9.26
CA ASP A 279 -28.26 17.58 -8.93
C ASP A 279 -26.74 17.73 -8.80
N GLY A 280 -26.01 17.13 -9.74
CA GLY A 280 -24.55 17.22 -9.82
C GLY A 280 -23.78 16.26 -8.91
N ARG A 281 -24.46 15.48 -8.07
CA ARG A 281 -23.86 14.43 -7.23
C ARG A 281 -24.24 13.03 -7.72
N TRP A 282 -23.27 12.13 -7.73
CA TRP A 282 -23.49 10.70 -7.91
C TRP A 282 -23.91 10.04 -6.61
N TYR A 283 -24.78 9.05 -6.71
CA TYR A 283 -25.26 8.21 -5.63
C TYR A 283 -25.16 6.74 -6.03
N LEU A 284 -24.82 5.88 -5.08
CA LEU A 284 -25.34 4.51 -5.11
C LEU A 284 -26.79 4.58 -4.60
N VAL A 285 -27.63 3.70 -5.12
CA VAL A 285 -29.04 3.59 -4.77
C VAL A 285 -29.30 2.17 -4.34
N THR A 286 -29.91 1.98 -3.17
CA THR A 286 -30.28 0.66 -2.64
C THR A 286 -31.37 0.00 -3.48
N PRO A 287 -31.59 -1.31 -3.34
CA PRO A 287 -32.73 -2.01 -3.92
C PRO A 287 -34.10 -1.35 -3.67
N GLU A 288 -34.26 -0.69 -2.52
CA GLU A 288 -35.49 0.03 -2.13
C GLU A 288 -35.58 1.46 -2.67
N GLY A 289 -34.57 1.93 -3.41
CA GLY A 289 -34.56 3.27 -3.98
C GLY A 289 -34.09 4.36 -3.01
N HIS A 290 -33.22 4.05 -2.05
CA HIS A 290 -32.67 5.06 -1.14
C HIS A 290 -31.21 5.39 -1.45
N PRO A 291 -30.77 6.64 -1.26
CA PRO A 291 -29.37 7.02 -1.43
C PRO A 291 -28.48 6.24 -0.46
N PHE A 292 -27.40 5.69 -1.00
CA PHE A 292 -26.41 4.87 -0.32
C PHE A 292 -25.02 5.45 -0.53
N TYR A 293 -24.22 5.45 0.53
CA TYR A 293 -22.80 5.74 0.47
C TYR A 293 -22.08 4.54 1.08
N SER A 294 -21.28 3.84 0.27
CA SER A 294 -20.69 2.57 0.68
C SER A 294 -19.50 2.82 1.60
N LEU A 295 -19.69 2.53 2.88
CA LEU A 295 -18.66 2.55 3.93
C LEU A 295 -18.27 1.10 4.20
N GLY A 296 -17.18 0.67 3.55
CA GLY A 296 -16.76 -0.72 3.53
C GLY A 296 -15.50 -1.02 4.32
N VAL A 297 -15.30 -2.30 4.62
CA VAL A 297 -14.05 -2.85 5.16
C VAL A 297 -13.65 -4.05 4.31
N ASN A 298 -12.44 -4.06 3.78
CA ASN A 298 -11.91 -5.19 3.03
C ASN A 298 -11.29 -6.26 3.94
N THR A 299 -11.15 -7.46 3.38
CA THR A 299 -10.52 -8.63 4.00
C THR A 299 -11.09 -8.95 5.38
N VAL A 300 -12.41 -8.88 5.52
CA VAL A 300 -13.08 -9.27 6.76
C VAL A 300 -13.12 -10.79 6.76
N ALA A 301 -12.05 -11.43 7.22
CA ALA A 301 -11.89 -12.88 7.19
C ALA A 301 -11.15 -13.37 8.44
N ALA A 302 -11.49 -14.56 8.92
CA ALA A 302 -10.87 -15.13 10.11
C ALA A 302 -9.51 -15.80 9.85
N ASP A 303 -9.08 -15.89 8.59
CA ASP A 303 -7.90 -16.64 8.17
C ASP A 303 -6.83 -15.78 7.45
N ASN A 304 -7.03 -14.45 7.39
CA ASN A 304 -6.14 -13.53 6.64
C ASN A 304 -4.86 -13.09 7.40
N SER A 305 -4.56 -13.69 8.56
CA SER A 305 -3.42 -13.30 9.41
C SER A 305 -2.45 -14.45 9.73
N GLN A 306 -2.48 -15.51 8.94
CA GLN A 306 -1.55 -16.63 9.05
C GLN A 306 -0.11 -16.21 8.72
N THR A 307 0.87 -16.83 9.39
CA THR A 307 2.30 -16.57 9.16
C THR A 307 3.09 -17.86 9.08
N TYR A 308 4.06 -17.93 8.16
CA TYR A 308 4.97 -19.07 8.05
C TYR A 308 5.81 -19.20 9.31
N VAL A 309 6.01 -20.43 9.79
CA VAL A 309 6.87 -20.74 10.95
C VAL A 309 8.05 -21.62 10.58
N ALA A 310 7.92 -22.42 9.51
CA ALA A 310 8.93 -23.38 9.09
C ALA A 310 10.27 -22.69 8.79
N GLY A 311 11.35 -23.15 9.44
CA GLY A 311 12.70 -22.62 9.27
C GLY A 311 12.98 -21.32 10.05
N ARG A 312 11.97 -20.76 10.72
CA ARG A 312 12.09 -19.57 11.56
C ARG A 312 11.37 -19.74 12.90
N GLU A 313 11.25 -20.97 13.39
CA GLU A 313 10.60 -21.29 14.67
C GLU A 313 11.22 -20.54 15.85
N TRP A 314 12.52 -20.25 15.79
CA TRP A 314 13.28 -19.48 16.79
C TRP A 314 12.80 -18.02 16.94
N MET A 315 12.06 -17.48 15.96
CA MET A 315 11.41 -16.16 16.08
C MET A 315 10.17 -16.18 16.98
N PHE A 316 9.68 -17.36 17.38
CA PHE A 316 8.45 -17.50 18.15
C PHE A 316 8.76 -18.02 19.55
N ALA A 317 8.44 -17.23 20.58
CA ALA A 317 8.68 -17.57 21.98
C ALA A 317 7.87 -18.79 22.43
N ALA A 318 6.68 -18.97 21.83
CA ALA A 318 5.79 -20.08 22.14
C ALA A 318 4.98 -20.46 20.91
N LEU A 319 5.21 -21.67 20.41
CA LEU A 319 4.43 -22.33 19.37
C LEU A 319 3.84 -23.62 19.96
N PRO A 320 2.56 -23.96 19.73
CA PRO A 320 1.98 -25.17 20.28
C PRO A 320 2.69 -26.43 19.78
N LYS A 321 2.87 -27.39 20.69
CA LYS A 321 3.38 -28.73 20.36
C LYS A 321 2.26 -29.63 19.89
N ALA A 322 2.61 -30.68 19.15
CA ALA A 322 1.64 -31.69 18.72
C ALA A 322 0.91 -32.30 19.92
N GLY A 323 -0.42 -32.37 19.86
CA GLY A 323 -1.31 -32.85 20.91
C GLY A 323 -1.74 -31.77 21.93
N GLU A 324 -1.22 -30.54 21.86
CA GLU A 324 -1.72 -29.41 22.66
C GLU A 324 -3.00 -28.81 22.04
N SER A 325 -3.84 -28.17 22.86
CA SER A 325 -5.19 -27.72 22.45
C SER A 325 -5.26 -26.82 21.22
N PHE A 326 -4.15 -26.14 20.88
CA PHE A 326 -4.08 -25.15 19.80
C PHE A 326 -3.21 -25.60 18.61
N ASP A 327 -2.80 -26.87 18.55
CA ASP A 327 -1.99 -27.39 17.42
C ASP A 327 -2.77 -27.49 16.10
N LYS A 328 -4.10 -27.56 16.15
CA LYS A 328 -4.98 -27.57 14.96
C LYS A 328 -4.90 -26.33 14.07
N TYR A 329 -4.31 -25.24 14.57
CA TYR A 329 -4.14 -23.99 13.82
C TYR A 329 -2.85 -23.95 12.98
N TYR A 330 -2.11 -25.05 12.89
CA TYR A 330 -1.10 -25.20 11.86
C TYR A 330 -1.73 -25.58 10.51
N GLY A 331 -1.17 -25.03 9.45
CA GLY A 331 -1.38 -25.52 8.09
C GLY A 331 -0.09 -25.47 7.29
N SER A 332 -0.18 -25.71 5.97
CA SER A 332 0.96 -25.62 5.07
C SER A 332 0.52 -25.13 3.70
N SER A 333 1.36 -24.31 3.07
CA SER A 333 1.13 -23.78 1.72
C SER A 333 2.44 -23.40 1.04
N ASP A 334 2.36 -23.02 -0.23
CA ASP A 334 3.46 -22.39 -0.96
C ASP A 334 2.91 -21.12 -1.64
N ASN A 335 3.42 -19.96 -1.23
CA ASN A 335 3.03 -18.66 -1.78
C ASN A 335 4.20 -18.00 -2.55
N ARG A 336 5.13 -18.81 -3.08
CA ARG A 336 6.16 -18.33 -3.99
C ARG A 336 5.59 -18.28 -5.41
N THR A 337 4.95 -17.17 -5.73
CA THR A 337 4.33 -16.93 -7.03
C THR A 337 5.33 -16.46 -8.09
N GLY A 338 6.51 -15.98 -7.67
CA GLY A 338 7.54 -15.42 -8.56
C GLY A 338 7.21 -14.01 -9.06
N ASN A 339 6.17 -13.36 -8.53
CA ASN A 339 5.85 -11.96 -8.84
C ASN A 339 6.68 -10.98 -8.01
N GLY A 340 6.59 -9.69 -8.35
CA GLY A 340 7.37 -8.63 -7.67
C GLY A 340 7.06 -8.50 -6.18
N ALA A 341 5.82 -8.78 -5.75
CA ALA A 341 5.42 -8.70 -4.34
C ALA A 341 6.20 -9.66 -3.42
N GLY A 342 6.63 -10.81 -3.95
CA GLY A 342 7.43 -11.80 -3.23
C GLY A 342 8.93 -11.72 -3.47
N GLU A 343 9.42 -10.77 -4.28
CA GLU A 343 10.83 -10.71 -4.64
C GLU A 343 11.73 -10.46 -3.42
N GLY A 344 12.78 -11.27 -3.26
CA GLY A 344 13.68 -11.20 -2.10
C GLY A 344 13.09 -11.72 -0.79
N ARG A 345 11.88 -12.28 -0.80
CA ARG A 345 11.21 -12.81 0.38
C ARG A 345 11.71 -14.20 0.80
N GLY A 346 12.18 -14.31 2.03
CA GLY A 346 12.43 -15.58 2.71
C GLY A 346 11.14 -16.16 3.32
N PHE A 347 11.14 -17.45 3.63
CA PHE A 347 10.03 -18.11 4.34
C PHE A 347 8.65 -17.99 3.65
N GLY A 348 8.61 -18.03 2.31
CA GLY A 348 7.37 -17.95 1.52
C GLY A 348 6.64 -19.27 1.30
N SER A 349 7.07 -20.36 1.95
CA SER A 349 6.44 -21.69 1.83
C SER A 349 6.70 -22.55 3.07
N GLY A 350 5.90 -23.60 3.24
CA GLY A 350 6.01 -24.57 4.32
C GLY A 350 4.91 -24.43 5.37
N ARG A 351 5.21 -24.88 6.59
CA ARG A 351 4.25 -24.84 7.70
C ARG A 351 4.02 -23.40 8.15
N TRP A 352 2.76 -23.03 8.32
CA TRP A 352 2.32 -21.75 8.89
C TRP A 352 1.45 -21.99 10.13
N TYR A 353 1.26 -20.93 10.92
CA TYR A 353 0.39 -20.95 12.10
C TYR A 353 -0.61 -19.77 12.08
N ASP A 354 -1.85 -20.04 12.49
CA ASP A 354 -2.92 -19.05 12.64
C ASP A 354 -3.11 -18.65 14.11
N PHE A 355 -2.49 -17.53 14.50
CA PHE A 355 -2.64 -16.98 15.85
C PHE A 355 -4.04 -16.39 16.08
N TYR A 356 -4.69 -15.83 15.05
CA TYR A 356 -5.98 -15.18 15.21
C TYR A 356 -7.08 -16.22 15.45
N GLY A 357 -7.14 -17.30 14.66
CA GLY A 357 -8.03 -18.41 14.91
C GLY A 357 -7.85 -19.02 16.30
N ALA A 358 -6.59 -19.16 16.77
CA ALA A 358 -6.31 -19.62 18.13
C ALA A 358 -6.81 -18.63 19.20
N ASN A 359 -6.64 -17.32 18.99
CA ASN A 359 -7.15 -16.27 19.89
C ASN A 359 -8.67 -16.21 19.93
N LEU A 360 -9.35 -16.47 18.81
CA LEU A 360 -10.81 -16.61 18.77
C LEU A 360 -11.27 -17.79 19.63
N GLN A 361 -10.61 -18.96 19.55
CA GLN A 361 -10.93 -20.08 20.45
C GLN A 361 -10.65 -19.74 21.92
N ARG A 362 -9.54 -19.07 22.25
CA ARG A 362 -9.26 -18.60 23.63
C ARG A 362 -10.40 -17.71 24.15
N THR A 363 -10.91 -16.83 23.31
CA THR A 363 -11.96 -15.86 23.64
C THR A 363 -13.34 -16.51 23.77
N TYR A 364 -13.72 -17.35 22.80
CA TYR A 364 -15.05 -17.97 22.74
C TYR A 364 -15.18 -19.19 23.64
N GLY A 365 -14.06 -19.85 23.96
CA GLY A 365 -14.02 -21.18 24.55
C GLY A 365 -14.29 -22.27 23.51
N GLY A 366 -14.42 -23.51 23.99
CA GLY A 366 -14.71 -24.67 23.15
C GLY A 366 -13.46 -25.34 22.57
N GLU A 367 -13.68 -26.26 21.62
CA GLU A 367 -12.63 -27.09 21.03
C GLU A 367 -12.04 -26.51 19.74
N SER A 368 -12.69 -25.56 19.05
CA SER A 368 -12.23 -24.94 17.80
C SER A 368 -12.85 -23.56 17.59
N LEU A 369 -12.49 -22.88 16.50
CA LEU A 369 -13.17 -21.67 16.03
C LEU A 369 -14.68 -21.91 15.85
N ASP A 370 -15.49 -21.07 16.49
CA ASP A 370 -16.94 -20.98 16.27
C ASP A 370 -17.20 -19.94 15.16
N GLN A 371 -17.22 -20.41 13.91
CA GLN A 371 -17.37 -19.57 12.72
C GLN A 371 -18.66 -18.74 12.76
N LYS A 372 -19.79 -19.37 13.11
CA LYS A 372 -21.09 -18.68 13.17
C LYS A 372 -21.09 -17.55 14.19
N ARG A 373 -20.47 -17.78 15.36
CA ARG A 373 -20.31 -16.73 16.37
C ARG A 373 -19.40 -15.61 15.88
N TRP A 374 -18.28 -15.94 15.21
CA TRP A 374 -17.39 -14.93 14.62
C TRP A 374 -18.09 -14.07 13.56
N VAL A 375 -18.83 -14.68 12.64
CA VAL A 375 -19.64 -14.00 11.61
C VAL A 375 -20.64 -13.05 12.27
N THR A 376 -21.40 -13.55 13.24
CA THR A 376 -22.41 -12.74 13.96
C THR A 376 -21.77 -11.55 14.66
N HIS A 377 -20.68 -11.79 15.42
CA HIS A 377 -19.96 -10.76 16.17
C HIS A 377 -19.31 -9.72 15.25
N THR A 378 -18.76 -10.17 14.13
CA THR A 378 -18.14 -9.30 13.13
C THR A 378 -19.16 -8.41 12.44
N LEU A 379 -20.33 -8.94 12.06
CA LEU A 379 -21.43 -8.12 11.52
C LEU A 379 -21.98 -7.13 12.56
N ASP A 380 -22.06 -7.53 13.82
CA ASP A 380 -22.42 -6.63 14.94
C ASP A 380 -21.41 -5.48 15.06
N ARG A 381 -20.10 -5.78 15.00
CA ARG A 381 -19.03 -4.76 14.96
C ARG A 381 -19.21 -3.79 13.81
N LEU A 382 -19.24 -4.30 12.57
CA LEU A 382 -19.32 -3.46 11.38
C LEU A 382 -20.52 -2.51 11.44
N GLN A 383 -21.71 -3.02 11.74
CA GLN A 383 -22.92 -2.20 11.86
C GLN A 383 -22.84 -1.21 13.03
N ALA A 384 -22.36 -1.63 14.20
CA ALA A 384 -22.21 -0.76 15.37
C ALA A 384 -21.20 0.37 15.16
N TRP A 385 -20.14 0.11 14.40
CA TRP A 385 -19.09 1.06 14.01
C TRP A 385 -19.51 1.92 12.80
N GLY A 386 -20.76 1.79 12.34
CA GLY A 386 -21.32 2.61 11.27
C GLY A 386 -20.88 2.22 9.86
N PHE A 387 -20.18 1.10 9.69
CA PHE A 387 -19.99 0.51 8.37
C PHE A 387 -21.30 -0.10 7.87
N ASN A 388 -21.49 -0.09 6.56
CA ASN A 388 -22.68 -0.60 5.88
C ASN A 388 -22.33 -1.44 4.65
N THR A 389 -21.06 -1.85 4.49
CA THR A 389 -20.63 -2.71 3.39
C THR A 389 -19.56 -3.69 3.87
N VAL A 390 -19.72 -4.97 3.53
CA VAL A 390 -18.65 -5.96 3.58
C VAL A 390 -17.84 -5.82 2.29
N GLY A 391 -16.61 -5.34 2.40
CA GLY A 391 -15.74 -5.05 1.28
C GLY A 391 -15.11 -6.30 0.67
N ASN A 392 -14.22 -6.08 -0.29
CA ASN A 392 -13.63 -7.14 -1.10
C ASN A 392 -12.82 -8.15 -0.26
N TRP A 393 -12.70 -9.38 -0.76
CA TRP A 393 -11.94 -10.49 -0.14
C TRP A 393 -12.35 -10.85 1.30
N SER A 394 -13.62 -10.64 1.64
CA SER A 394 -14.17 -11.02 2.94
C SER A 394 -14.72 -12.45 2.91
N ASP A 395 -14.90 -13.03 4.09
CA ASP A 395 -15.45 -14.37 4.31
C ASP A 395 -16.85 -14.51 3.67
N GLU A 396 -17.10 -15.63 3.00
CA GLU A 396 -18.35 -15.90 2.27
C GLU A 396 -19.57 -15.98 3.19
N ASP A 397 -19.39 -16.38 4.45
CA ASP A 397 -20.48 -16.46 5.43
C ASP A 397 -20.98 -15.05 5.84
N LEU A 398 -20.18 -14.01 5.63
CA LEU A 398 -20.62 -12.63 5.85
C LEU A 398 -21.56 -12.16 4.74
N ALA A 399 -21.29 -12.57 3.49
CA ALA A 399 -22.09 -12.22 2.33
C ALA A 399 -23.47 -12.89 2.37
N THR A 400 -23.52 -14.16 2.80
CA THR A 400 -24.77 -14.96 2.85
C THR A 400 -25.60 -14.73 4.11
N ALA A 401 -25.22 -13.78 4.96
CA ALA A 401 -25.92 -13.50 6.22
C ALA A 401 -27.19 -12.62 6.06
N ASP A 402 -27.47 -12.08 4.86
CA ASP A 402 -28.60 -11.18 4.58
C ASP A 402 -28.73 -10.01 5.58
N ARG A 403 -27.60 -9.41 5.97
CA ARG A 403 -27.53 -8.36 7.01
C ARG A 403 -26.83 -7.08 6.58
N VAL A 404 -25.81 -7.20 5.74
CA VAL A 404 -24.96 -6.09 5.30
C VAL A 404 -24.67 -6.29 3.82
N PRO A 405 -24.87 -5.28 2.96
CA PRO A 405 -24.49 -5.37 1.56
C PRO A 405 -23.01 -5.70 1.37
N TYR A 406 -22.66 -6.32 0.25
CA TYR A 406 -21.30 -6.80 0.03
C TYR A 406 -20.82 -6.59 -1.41
N THR A 407 -19.50 -6.73 -1.61
CA THR A 407 -18.84 -6.67 -2.93
C THR A 407 -17.94 -7.88 -3.13
N LEU A 408 -17.80 -8.35 -4.36
CA LEU A 408 -16.97 -9.51 -4.70
C LEU A 408 -15.90 -9.18 -5.75
N PRO A 409 -14.77 -9.89 -5.77
CA PRO A 409 -13.80 -9.78 -6.85
C PRO A 409 -14.12 -10.74 -7.99
N LEU A 410 -13.84 -10.32 -9.23
CA LEU A 410 -13.60 -11.21 -10.36
C LEU A 410 -12.10 -11.44 -10.43
N SER A 411 -11.63 -12.52 -9.80
CA SER A 411 -10.23 -12.94 -9.89
C SER A 411 -10.03 -13.69 -11.21
N ILE A 412 -9.58 -12.99 -12.24
CA ILE A 412 -9.37 -13.57 -13.57
C ILE A 412 -7.98 -14.19 -13.57
N VAL A 413 -7.95 -15.52 -13.50
CA VAL A 413 -6.70 -16.30 -13.52
C VAL A 413 -6.81 -17.38 -14.60
N GLY A 414 -5.77 -17.50 -15.42
CA GLY A 414 -5.71 -18.49 -16.48
C GLY A 414 -4.36 -18.54 -17.16
N ASP A 415 -4.19 -19.52 -18.04
CA ASP A 415 -3.01 -19.67 -18.89
C ASP A 415 -3.17 -18.84 -20.17
N TYR A 416 -3.19 -17.51 -20.03
CA TYR A 416 -3.17 -16.56 -21.14
C TYR A 416 -1.81 -15.86 -21.21
N ALA A 417 -1.48 -15.30 -22.37
CA ALA A 417 -0.30 -14.45 -22.49
C ALA A 417 -0.42 -13.22 -21.56
N SER A 418 0.71 -12.73 -21.03
CA SER A 418 0.76 -11.50 -20.25
C SER A 418 1.87 -10.58 -20.72
N ILE A 419 1.71 -9.28 -20.47
CA ILE A 419 2.64 -8.23 -20.88
C ILE A 419 3.28 -7.62 -19.64
N SER A 420 4.62 -7.61 -19.61
CA SER A 420 5.36 -6.92 -18.57
C SER A 420 5.38 -5.41 -18.81
N THR A 421 5.18 -4.64 -17.73
CA THR A 421 5.37 -3.18 -17.75
C THR A 421 6.64 -2.73 -17.03
N GLY A 422 7.49 -3.68 -16.65
CA GLY A 422 8.70 -3.44 -15.86
C GLY A 422 8.45 -3.35 -14.35
N THR A 423 7.19 -3.40 -13.90
CA THR A 423 6.83 -3.61 -12.48
C THR A 423 5.59 -4.47 -12.40
N ASP A 424 5.80 -5.78 -12.52
CA ASP A 424 4.75 -6.79 -12.47
C ASP A 424 4.53 -7.24 -11.02
N TRP A 425 4.15 -6.28 -10.16
CA TRP A 425 4.07 -6.48 -8.71
C TRP A 425 3.19 -7.66 -8.33
N TRP A 426 1.96 -7.70 -8.86
CA TRP A 426 1.02 -8.82 -8.70
C TRP A 426 1.09 -9.84 -9.84
N GLY A 427 1.76 -9.49 -10.94
CA GLY A 427 1.85 -10.27 -12.18
C GLY A 427 1.85 -9.35 -13.40
N GLY A 428 2.14 -9.91 -14.57
CA GLY A 428 2.07 -9.20 -15.85
C GLY A 428 0.62 -8.90 -16.24
N MET A 429 0.44 -7.89 -17.10
CA MET A 429 -0.88 -7.49 -17.59
C MET A 429 -1.52 -8.59 -18.46
N PRO A 430 -2.73 -9.10 -18.15
CA PRO A 430 -3.40 -10.09 -19.00
C PRO A 430 -3.59 -9.60 -20.43
N ASP A 431 -3.25 -10.39 -21.43
CA ASP A 431 -3.49 -10.07 -22.85
C ASP A 431 -4.98 -10.28 -23.19
N PRO A 432 -5.77 -9.21 -23.41
CA PRO A 432 -7.20 -9.33 -23.67
C PRO A 432 -7.52 -9.80 -25.09
N PHE A 433 -6.51 -9.87 -25.98
CA PHE A 433 -6.66 -10.39 -27.33
C PHE A 433 -6.39 -11.89 -27.40
N ASP A 434 -5.90 -12.50 -26.31
CA ASP A 434 -5.79 -13.95 -26.17
C ASP A 434 -7.17 -14.56 -25.91
N PRO A 435 -7.68 -15.47 -26.76
CA PRO A 435 -8.96 -16.14 -26.51
C PRO A 435 -9.01 -16.84 -25.16
N ARG A 436 -7.86 -17.26 -24.62
CA ARG A 436 -7.77 -17.88 -23.29
C ARG A 436 -8.09 -16.90 -22.16
N PHE A 437 -7.85 -15.60 -22.35
CA PHE A 437 -8.28 -14.57 -21.40
C PHE A 437 -9.81 -14.47 -21.36
N ALA A 438 -10.48 -14.48 -22.52
CA ALA A 438 -11.93 -14.48 -22.58
C ALA A 438 -12.54 -15.72 -21.89
N MET A 439 -11.95 -16.91 -22.12
CA MET A 439 -12.36 -18.15 -21.43
C MET A 439 -12.12 -18.09 -19.91
N ALA A 440 -11.01 -17.51 -19.47
CA ALA A 440 -10.71 -17.32 -18.05
C ALA A 440 -11.71 -16.32 -17.41
N THR A 441 -12.03 -15.24 -18.13
CA THR A 441 -13.02 -14.24 -17.71
C THR A 441 -14.40 -14.86 -17.56
N GLU A 442 -14.89 -15.59 -18.57
CA GLU A 442 -16.19 -16.26 -18.50
C GLU A 442 -16.26 -17.23 -17.33
N ARG A 443 -15.19 -18.01 -17.09
CA ARG A 443 -15.10 -18.92 -15.95
C ARG A 443 -15.15 -18.17 -14.62
N ALA A 444 -14.36 -17.11 -14.46
CA ALA A 444 -14.31 -16.33 -13.22
C ALA A 444 -15.69 -15.72 -12.92
N VAL A 445 -16.32 -15.11 -13.93
CA VAL A 445 -17.66 -14.53 -13.83
C VAL A 445 -18.72 -15.60 -13.53
N ALA A 446 -18.70 -16.74 -14.23
CA ALA A 446 -19.66 -17.81 -14.01
C ALA A 446 -19.56 -18.40 -12.60
N ILE A 447 -18.34 -18.53 -12.05
CA ILE A 447 -18.12 -18.98 -10.67
C ILE A 447 -18.64 -17.92 -9.69
N ALA A 448 -18.22 -16.67 -9.84
CA ALA A 448 -18.60 -15.58 -8.95
C ALA A 448 -20.11 -15.27 -8.98
N ALA A 449 -20.77 -15.48 -10.12
CA ALA A 449 -22.21 -15.26 -10.25
C ALA A 449 -23.06 -16.45 -9.79
N ARG A 450 -22.52 -17.68 -9.72
CA ARG A 450 -23.30 -18.91 -9.56
C ARG A 450 -24.28 -18.86 -8.39
N ASP A 451 -23.81 -18.42 -7.23
CA ASP A 451 -24.57 -18.38 -5.98
C ASP A 451 -24.94 -16.95 -5.56
N HIS A 452 -24.67 -15.95 -6.42
CA HIS A 452 -24.89 -14.53 -6.14
C HIS A 452 -25.66 -13.78 -7.22
N ARG A 453 -26.04 -14.48 -8.30
CA ARG A 453 -26.89 -13.91 -9.35
C ARG A 453 -28.23 -13.52 -8.74
N ASP A 454 -28.67 -12.30 -9.05
CA ASP A 454 -29.93 -11.74 -8.56
C ASP A 454 -30.01 -11.62 -7.02
N ASP A 455 -28.87 -11.67 -6.32
CA ASP A 455 -28.80 -11.32 -4.91
C ASP A 455 -28.95 -9.79 -4.76
N PRO A 456 -29.97 -9.28 -4.04
CA PRO A 456 -30.16 -7.85 -3.82
C PRO A 456 -29.16 -7.24 -2.83
N TRP A 457 -28.44 -8.05 -2.04
CA TRP A 457 -27.40 -7.59 -1.12
C TRP A 457 -26.05 -7.36 -1.80
N LEU A 458 -25.83 -8.01 -2.95
CA LEU A 458 -24.62 -7.82 -3.73
C LEU A 458 -24.67 -6.47 -4.47
N ILE A 459 -23.76 -5.56 -4.07
CA ILE A 459 -23.60 -4.27 -4.74
C ILE A 459 -23.05 -4.47 -6.15
N GLY A 460 -22.05 -5.35 -6.30
CA GLY A 460 -21.44 -5.64 -7.59
C GLY A 460 -20.07 -6.32 -7.49
N PHE A 461 -19.43 -6.44 -8.63
CA PHE A 461 -18.17 -7.15 -8.81
C PHE A 461 -17.03 -6.21 -9.25
N PHE A 462 -15.86 -6.34 -8.63
CA PHE A 462 -14.63 -5.68 -9.09
C PHE A 462 -13.94 -6.47 -10.20
N ALA A 463 -13.38 -5.80 -11.19
CA ALA A 463 -12.56 -6.41 -12.24
C ALA A 463 -11.10 -6.49 -11.79
N ASP A 464 -10.64 -7.67 -11.36
CA ASP A 464 -9.30 -7.88 -10.79
C ASP A 464 -8.94 -6.85 -9.69
N ASN A 465 -7.64 -6.61 -9.48
CA ASN A 465 -7.11 -5.64 -8.54
C ASN A 465 -5.70 -5.18 -8.97
N GLU A 466 -5.45 -3.87 -8.98
CA GLU A 466 -4.11 -3.28 -9.15
C GLU A 466 -3.27 -3.82 -10.33
N LEU A 467 -3.92 -4.06 -11.46
CA LEU A 467 -3.21 -4.44 -12.68
C LEU A 467 -2.23 -3.34 -13.11
N ALA A 468 -1.09 -3.74 -13.67
CA ALA A 468 0.01 -2.85 -14.02
C ALA A 468 -0.26 -2.12 -15.35
N TRP A 469 -1.16 -1.14 -15.35
CA TRP A 469 -1.52 -0.34 -16.54
C TRP A 469 -0.40 0.59 -17.02
N ALA A 470 0.56 0.92 -16.15
CA ALA A 470 1.75 1.71 -16.43
C ALA A 470 2.95 1.15 -15.62
N GLY A 471 4.16 1.55 -16.01
CA GLY A 471 5.40 1.18 -15.33
C GLY A 471 5.71 2.07 -14.11
N PRO A 472 6.84 1.81 -13.43
CA PRO A 472 7.19 2.52 -12.19
C PRO A 472 7.71 3.93 -12.47
N GLY A 473 7.03 4.97 -11.97
CA GLY A 473 7.50 6.36 -12.02
C GLY A 473 6.82 7.26 -13.05
N ASP A 474 7.35 8.48 -13.20
CA ASP A 474 6.66 9.59 -13.88
C ASP A 474 7.20 9.93 -15.27
N ASP A 475 8.16 9.16 -15.78
CA ASP A 475 8.73 9.39 -17.12
C ASP A 475 7.90 8.76 -18.25
N ALA A 476 8.23 9.12 -19.49
CA ALA A 476 7.50 8.64 -20.67
C ALA A 476 7.54 7.11 -20.81
N LYS A 477 8.63 6.45 -20.39
CA LYS A 477 8.76 4.99 -20.48
C LYS A 477 7.81 4.32 -19.51
N SER A 478 7.69 4.85 -18.30
CA SER A 478 6.72 4.37 -17.31
C SER A 478 5.28 4.64 -17.76
N ARG A 479 4.97 5.84 -18.23
CA ARG A 479 3.64 6.21 -18.77
C ARG A 479 3.18 5.32 -19.92
N TYR A 480 4.10 4.89 -20.78
CA TYR A 480 3.81 4.09 -21.97
C TYR A 480 4.28 2.63 -21.88
N ALA A 481 4.60 2.15 -20.68
CA ALA A 481 5.22 0.85 -20.46
C ALA A 481 4.42 -0.32 -21.04
N LEU A 482 3.09 -0.28 -20.99
CA LEU A 482 2.25 -1.33 -21.59
C LEU A 482 2.41 -1.41 -23.12
N ALA A 483 2.41 -0.26 -23.81
CA ALA A 483 2.59 -0.21 -25.27
C ALA A 483 4.02 -0.60 -25.64
N TYR A 484 5.00 -0.04 -24.93
CA TYR A 484 6.42 -0.33 -25.11
C TYR A 484 6.73 -1.81 -24.86
N GLY A 485 6.27 -2.37 -23.75
CA GLY A 485 6.41 -3.78 -23.38
C GLY A 485 5.75 -4.70 -24.39
N THR A 486 4.55 -4.36 -24.89
CA THR A 486 3.89 -5.13 -25.95
C THR A 486 4.73 -5.15 -27.22
N LEU A 487 5.33 -4.03 -27.64
CA LEU A 487 6.17 -4.00 -28.84
C LEU A 487 7.49 -4.76 -28.69
N ARG A 488 7.92 -5.10 -27.49
CA ARG A 488 9.10 -5.96 -27.29
C ARG A 488 8.78 -7.45 -27.37
N MET A 489 7.51 -7.83 -27.37
CA MET A 489 7.08 -9.23 -27.44
C MET A 489 7.21 -9.80 -28.86
N THR A 490 7.23 -11.13 -28.94
CA THR A 490 7.07 -11.91 -30.19
C THR A 490 5.63 -11.84 -30.72
N THR A 491 5.44 -12.04 -32.03
CA THR A 491 4.12 -12.22 -32.65
C THR A 491 3.33 -13.42 -32.17
N ASP A 492 3.88 -14.31 -31.34
CA ASP A 492 3.09 -15.34 -30.64
C ASP A 492 2.08 -14.72 -29.66
N VAL A 493 2.40 -13.54 -29.12
CA VAL A 493 1.53 -12.77 -28.23
C VAL A 493 0.43 -12.05 -29.03
N PRO A 494 -0.87 -12.34 -28.80
CA PRO A 494 -1.98 -11.70 -29.50
C PRO A 494 -1.97 -10.17 -29.48
N ALA A 495 -1.65 -9.54 -28.33
CA ALA A 495 -1.53 -8.09 -28.19
C ALA A 495 -0.47 -7.50 -29.14
N LYS A 496 0.65 -8.19 -29.34
CA LYS A 496 1.68 -7.79 -30.31
C LYS A 496 1.10 -7.74 -31.72
N ARG A 497 0.38 -8.78 -32.14
CA ARG A 497 -0.28 -8.82 -33.46
C ARG A 497 -1.33 -7.72 -33.61
N ALA A 498 -2.12 -7.45 -32.57
CA ALA A 498 -3.09 -6.37 -32.57
C ALA A 498 -2.42 -5.01 -32.76
N PHE A 499 -1.31 -4.76 -32.08
CA PHE A 499 -0.56 -3.51 -32.22
C PHE A 499 0.07 -3.37 -33.61
N LEU A 500 0.72 -4.42 -34.13
CA LEU A 500 1.28 -4.38 -35.49
C LEU A 500 0.19 -4.16 -36.54
N LYS A 501 -0.99 -4.77 -36.36
CA LYS A 501 -2.14 -4.54 -37.24
C LYS A 501 -2.56 -3.06 -37.23
N GLN A 502 -2.69 -2.45 -36.06
CA GLN A 502 -2.99 -1.01 -35.94
C GLN A 502 -1.99 -0.16 -36.73
N LEU A 503 -0.69 -0.41 -36.58
CA LEU A 503 0.34 0.36 -37.28
C LEU A 503 0.29 0.15 -38.80
N ARG A 504 0.10 -1.10 -39.26
CA ARG A 504 -0.04 -1.45 -40.68
C ARG A 504 -1.27 -0.79 -41.31
N ASP A 505 -2.40 -0.81 -40.62
CA ASP A 505 -3.63 -0.20 -41.09
C ASP A 505 -3.49 1.32 -41.24
N LYS A 506 -2.76 1.97 -40.32
CA LYS A 506 -2.53 3.43 -40.33
C LYS A 506 -1.52 3.87 -41.39
N TYR A 507 -0.35 3.22 -41.47
CA TYR A 507 0.78 3.69 -42.29
C TYR A 507 0.94 2.99 -43.64
N ARG A 508 0.19 1.91 -43.89
CA ARG A 508 0.22 1.08 -45.11
C ARG A 508 1.53 0.32 -45.35
N ASN A 509 2.69 0.95 -45.19
CA ASN A 509 4.02 0.36 -45.36
C ASN A 509 5.04 0.88 -44.33
N GLU A 510 6.21 0.23 -44.26
CA GLU A 510 7.29 0.49 -43.31
C GLU A 510 7.94 1.86 -43.50
N GLU A 511 7.94 2.41 -44.72
CA GLU A 511 8.41 3.77 -45.01
C GLU A 511 7.51 4.82 -44.34
N GLY A 512 6.19 4.61 -44.37
CA GLY A 512 5.21 5.47 -43.72
C GLY A 512 5.43 5.54 -42.21
N LEU A 513 5.62 4.38 -41.56
CA LEU A 513 5.95 4.31 -40.14
C LEU A 513 7.31 4.92 -39.83
N SER A 514 8.34 4.59 -40.63
CA SER A 514 9.69 5.14 -40.49
C SER A 514 9.69 6.67 -40.48
N LYS A 515 8.94 7.27 -41.41
CA LYS A 515 8.77 8.73 -41.47
C LYS A 515 8.03 9.29 -40.27
N ALA A 516 6.94 8.65 -39.84
CA ALA A 516 6.13 9.11 -38.72
C ALA A 516 6.89 9.06 -37.38
N TRP A 517 7.65 7.98 -37.17
CA TRP A 517 8.35 7.71 -35.91
C TRP A 517 9.81 8.16 -35.90
N GLY A 518 10.36 8.63 -37.02
CA GLY A 518 11.76 9.06 -37.10
C GLY A 518 12.76 7.91 -36.98
N ILE A 519 12.37 6.70 -37.37
CA ILE A 519 13.20 5.50 -37.33
C ILE A 519 13.52 5.03 -38.74
N GLN A 520 14.49 4.12 -38.87
CA GLN A 520 14.76 3.42 -40.12
C GLN A 520 14.30 1.98 -39.99
N LEU A 521 13.10 1.66 -40.48
CA LEU A 521 12.59 0.31 -40.51
C LEU A 521 12.75 -0.28 -41.92
N ALA A 522 13.61 -1.30 -42.06
CA ALA A 522 13.88 -1.94 -43.35
C ALA A 522 12.79 -2.92 -43.81
N GLY A 523 11.89 -3.31 -42.90
CA GLY A 523 10.78 -4.23 -43.14
C GLY A 523 9.97 -4.42 -41.86
N TRP A 524 8.69 -4.77 -41.98
CA TRP A 524 7.81 -4.97 -40.83
C TRP A 524 8.25 -6.13 -39.94
N GLU A 525 8.94 -7.10 -40.52
CA GLU A 525 9.44 -8.32 -39.87
C GLU A 525 10.39 -7.99 -38.70
N LEU A 526 11.13 -6.88 -38.78
CA LEU A 526 12.00 -6.42 -37.68
C LEU A 526 11.22 -5.99 -36.44
N MET A 527 9.96 -5.61 -36.60
CA MET A 527 9.07 -5.38 -35.47
C MET A 527 8.39 -6.66 -35.01
N GLU A 528 8.43 -7.77 -35.76
CA GLU A 528 7.84 -9.04 -35.33
C GLU A 528 8.74 -9.80 -34.35
N ASP A 529 10.05 -9.59 -34.46
CA ASP A 529 11.06 -10.18 -33.61
C ASP A 529 10.98 -9.73 -32.14
N PRO A 530 11.24 -10.63 -31.17
CA PRO A 530 11.30 -10.27 -29.77
C PRO A 530 12.48 -9.31 -29.51
N GLY A 531 12.27 -8.35 -28.62
CA GLY A 531 13.29 -7.38 -28.23
C GLY A 531 13.38 -6.14 -29.12
N PHE A 532 12.45 -5.94 -30.07
CA PHE A 532 12.34 -4.66 -30.77
C PHE A 532 12.22 -3.50 -29.77
N GLU A 533 13.10 -2.51 -29.88
CA GLU A 533 13.15 -1.33 -29.01
C GLU A 533 12.44 -0.16 -29.70
N PRO A 534 11.14 0.09 -29.43
CA PRO A 534 10.46 1.21 -30.05
C PRO A 534 11.02 2.56 -29.55
N PRO A 535 11.01 3.61 -30.38
CA PRO A 535 11.38 4.95 -29.94
C PRO A 535 10.40 5.46 -28.88
N MET A 536 10.88 6.35 -28.02
CA MET A 536 10.05 7.03 -27.03
C MET A 536 9.35 8.25 -27.65
N PRO A 537 8.16 8.64 -27.16
CA PRO A 537 7.49 9.86 -27.60
C PRO A 537 8.39 11.09 -27.55
N SER A 538 8.38 11.90 -28.61
CA SER A 538 9.10 13.17 -28.68
C SER A 538 8.30 14.22 -29.46
N PRO A 539 8.56 15.52 -29.25
CA PRO A 539 7.90 16.59 -30.00
C PRO A 539 8.11 16.53 -31.53
N GLU A 540 9.25 15.97 -31.97
CA GLU A 540 9.61 15.83 -33.39
C GLU A 540 8.80 14.73 -34.09
N HIS A 541 8.38 13.72 -33.31
CA HIS A 541 7.65 12.54 -33.78
C HIS A 541 6.40 12.29 -32.92
N PRO A 542 5.42 13.22 -32.95
CA PRO A 542 4.24 13.16 -32.07
C PRO A 542 3.35 11.94 -32.33
N GLU A 543 3.47 11.33 -33.52
CA GLU A 543 2.72 10.14 -33.89
C GLU A 543 3.07 8.91 -33.04
N ILE A 544 4.28 8.84 -32.46
CA ILE A 544 4.66 7.77 -31.51
C ILE A 544 3.71 7.78 -30.31
N GLU A 545 3.48 8.95 -29.74
CA GLU A 545 2.59 9.11 -28.59
C GLU A 545 1.15 8.77 -28.96
N ALA A 546 0.69 9.28 -30.12
CA ALA A 546 -0.66 9.03 -30.61
C ALA A 546 -0.92 7.52 -30.82
N ASP A 547 0.05 6.79 -31.40
CA ASP A 547 -0.05 5.36 -31.63
C ASP A 547 -0.03 4.56 -30.33
N PHE A 548 0.81 4.96 -29.36
CA PHE A 548 0.86 4.34 -28.03
C PHE A 548 -0.44 4.53 -27.27
N LYS A 549 -0.99 5.75 -27.26
CA LYS A 549 -2.28 6.06 -26.63
C LYS A 549 -3.42 5.29 -27.28
N TYR A 550 -3.47 5.26 -28.61
CA TYR A 550 -4.51 4.50 -29.31
C TYR A 550 -4.44 3.00 -28.99
N PHE A 551 -3.24 2.42 -28.94
CA PHE A 551 -3.07 1.02 -28.56
C PHE A 551 -3.51 0.75 -27.13
N GLN A 552 -3.07 1.57 -26.16
CA GLN A 552 -3.47 1.42 -24.76
C GLN A 552 -4.99 1.51 -24.58
N LYS A 553 -5.65 2.43 -25.28
CA LYS A 553 -7.12 2.50 -25.32
C LYS A 553 -7.73 1.23 -25.89
N THR A 554 -7.23 0.75 -27.03
CA THR A 554 -7.76 -0.47 -27.68
C THR A 554 -7.58 -1.71 -26.79
N PHE A 555 -6.44 -1.80 -26.09
CA PHE A 555 -6.16 -2.84 -25.11
C PHE A 555 -7.15 -2.77 -23.94
N ALA A 556 -7.31 -1.60 -23.33
CA ALA A 556 -8.22 -1.40 -22.20
C ALA A 556 -9.69 -1.65 -22.60
N ASP A 557 -10.08 -1.22 -23.81
CA ASP A 557 -11.40 -1.49 -24.37
C ASP A 557 -11.65 -3.01 -24.49
N ALA A 558 -10.69 -3.77 -25.03
CA ALA A 558 -10.82 -5.22 -25.14
C ALA A 558 -10.95 -5.91 -23.77
N TYR A 559 -10.15 -5.48 -22.79
CA TYR A 559 -10.17 -6.01 -21.42
C TYR A 559 -11.54 -5.77 -20.75
N PHE A 560 -11.95 -4.51 -20.59
CA PHE A 560 -13.19 -4.18 -19.86
C PHE A 560 -14.45 -4.61 -20.62
N LYS A 561 -14.44 -4.59 -21.95
CA LYS A 561 -15.57 -5.08 -22.75
C LYS A 561 -15.79 -6.57 -22.54
N THR A 562 -14.73 -7.38 -22.53
CA THR A 562 -14.83 -8.83 -22.32
C THR A 562 -15.48 -9.16 -20.98
N ILE A 563 -15.08 -8.45 -19.93
CA ILE A 563 -15.66 -8.60 -18.58
C ILE A 563 -17.11 -8.13 -18.56
N SER A 564 -17.40 -6.94 -19.10
CA SER A 564 -18.75 -6.36 -19.15
C SER A 564 -19.73 -7.27 -19.90
N ASP A 565 -19.33 -7.82 -21.05
CA ASP A 565 -20.18 -8.70 -21.84
C ASP A 565 -20.45 -10.03 -21.13
N SER A 566 -19.44 -10.60 -20.46
CA SER A 566 -19.62 -11.81 -19.65
C SER A 566 -20.55 -11.55 -18.47
N LEU A 567 -20.38 -10.43 -17.76
CA LEU A 567 -21.23 -10.10 -16.62
C LEU A 567 -22.69 -9.85 -17.02
N LYS A 568 -22.93 -9.17 -18.14
CA LYS A 568 -24.30 -9.00 -18.69
C LYS A 568 -25.02 -10.32 -18.97
N TRP A 569 -24.28 -11.38 -19.27
CA TRP A 569 -24.87 -12.70 -19.49
C TRP A 569 -25.16 -13.43 -18.17
N HIS A 570 -24.21 -13.41 -17.23
CA HIS A 570 -24.29 -14.23 -16.01
C HIS A 570 -24.95 -13.53 -14.81
N ALA A 571 -24.82 -12.21 -14.68
CA ALA A 571 -25.32 -11.41 -13.56
C ALA A 571 -25.75 -10.00 -14.02
N PRO A 572 -26.80 -9.89 -14.88
CA PRO A 572 -27.20 -8.63 -15.52
C PRO A 572 -27.70 -7.54 -14.57
N ASN A 573 -28.01 -7.89 -13.32
CA ASN A 573 -28.57 -6.98 -12.32
C ASN A 573 -27.50 -6.40 -11.37
N GLN A 574 -26.27 -6.93 -11.40
CA GLN A 574 -25.18 -6.53 -10.54
C GLN A 574 -24.26 -5.54 -11.24
N LEU A 575 -23.69 -4.58 -10.49
CA LEU A 575 -22.80 -3.56 -11.04
C LEU A 575 -21.41 -4.13 -11.34
N LEU A 576 -20.79 -3.65 -12.42
CA LEU A 576 -19.35 -3.77 -12.65
C LEU A 576 -18.64 -2.58 -12.00
N LEU A 577 -17.91 -2.84 -10.92
CA LEU A 577 -17.38 -1.84 -10.00
C LEU A 577 -15.99 -1.29 -10.40
N GLY A 578 -15.51 -1.60 -11.60
CA GLY A 578 -14.23 -1.12 -12.12
C GLY A 578 -13.00 -1.91 -11.64
N GLY A 579 -11.82 -1.41 -11.98
CA GLY A 579 -10.55 -2.15 -11.92
C GLY A 579 -9.67 -1.96 -10.67
N ARG A 580 -10.12 -1.23 -9.63
CA ARG A 580 -9.36 -0.95 -8.40
C ARG A 580 -7.94 -0.44 -8.70
N PHE A 581 -7.85 0.66 -9.44
CA PHE A 581 -6.58 1.19 -9.92
C PHE A 581 -5.70 1.71 -8.76
N ALA A 582 -4.50 1.13 -8.58
CA ALA A 582 -3.39 1.78 -7.86
C ALA A 582 -2.42 2.48 -8.82
N VAL A 583 -2.28 1.93 -10.03
CA VAL A 583 -1.57 2.53 -11.17
C VAL A 583 -2.53 2.51 -12.36
N SER A 584 -2.59 3.59 -13.13
CA SER A 584 -3.51 3.72 -14.26
C SER A 584 -2.97 4.64 -15.35
N THR A 585 -3.62 4.60 -16.52
CA THR A 585 -3.46 5.60 -17.57
C THR A 585 -4.80 6.27 -17.87
N PRO A 586 -4.82 7.50 -18.41
CA PRO A 586 -6.06 8.14 -18.87
C PRO A 586 -6.88 7.26 -19.81
N GLU A 587 -6.22 6.49 -20.68
CA GLU A 587 -6.88 5.58 -21.62
C GLU A 587 -7.58 4.43 -20.89
N ALA A 588 -6.90 3.81 -19.92
CA ALA A 588 -7.48 2.72 -19.13
C ALA A 588 -8.69 3.17 -18.29
N VAL A 589 -8.59 4.36 -17.68
CA VAL A 589 -9.68 4.93 -16.88
C VAL A 589 -10.86 5.34 -17.77
N ALA A 590 -10.61 5.92 -18.95
CA ALA A 590 -11.67 6.24 -19.90
C ALA A 590 -12.38 4.98 -20.44
N SER A 591 -11.64 3.92 -20.77
CA SER A 591 -12.22 2.64 -21.15
C SER A 591 -13.01 2.00 -20.01
N CYS A 592 -12.50 2.05 -18.77
CA CYS A 592 -13.25 1.61 -17.59
C CYS A 592 -14.57 2.39 -17.46
N ALA A 593 -14.55 3.72 -17.62
CA ALA A 593 -15.77 4.54 -17.60
C ALA A 593 -16.79 4.13 -18.68
N GLN A 594 -16.32 3.71 -19.85
CA GLN A 594 -17.19 3.27 -20.94
C GLN A 594 -17.92 1.96 -20.64
N TYR A 595 -17.27 0.99 -19.99
CA TYR A 595 -17.81 -0.37 -19.84
C TYR A 595 -18.27 -0.73 -18.42
N CYS A 596 -17.76 -0.03 -17.41
CA CYS A 596 -18.09 -0.24 -16.01
C CYS A 596 -19.13 0.76 -15.51
N ASP A 597 -19.88 0.37 -14.48
CA ASP A 597 -20.88 1.22 -13.83
C ASP A 597 -20.24 2.22 -12.87
N VAL A 598 -19.11 1.83 -12.27
CA VAL A 598 -18.34 2.61 -11.28
C VAL A 598 -16.85 2.56 -11.63
N LEU A 599 -16.15 3.68 -11.42
CA LEU A 599 -14.69 3.73 -11.44
C LEU A 599 -14.16 3.45 -10.03
N SER A 600 -13.20 2.53 -9.88
CA SER A 600 -12.62 2.20 -8.57
C SER A 600 -11.11 2.44 -8.50
N PHE A 601 -10.66 2.94 -7.36
CA PHE A 601 -9.26 3.31 -7.11
C PHE A 601 -8.81 2.90 -5.71
N ASN A 602 -7.60 2.37 -5.62
CA ASN A 602 -6.88 2.17 -4.36
C ASN A 602 -6.04 3.43 -4.12
N MET A 603 -6.33 4.16 -3.05
CA MET A 603 -5.71 5.46 -2.75
C MET A 603 -5.10 5.45 -1.35
N TYR A 604 -3.82 5.10 -1.28
CA TYR A 604 -3.01 5.20 -0.06
C TYR A 604 -2.45 6.63 0.08
N THR A 605 -3.35 7.58 0.37
CA THR A 605 -3.05 9.01 0.55
C THR A 605 -3.84 9.60 1.74
N LEU A 606 -3.45 10.79 2.23
CA LEU A 606 -4.15 11.45 3.35
C LEU A 606 -5.53 12.02 2.96
N LYS A 607 -5.75 12.30 1.67
CA LYS A 607 -7.05 12.64 1.09
C LYS A 607 -7.14 12.09 -0.33
N PRO A 608 -8.33 11.71 -0.82
CA PRO A 608 -8.51 11.14 -2.16
C PRO A 608 -7.91 12.01 -3.27
N GLN A 609 -8.02 13.33 -3.15
CA GLN A 609 -7.59 14.29 -4.17
C GLN A 609 -6.07 14.33 -4.37
N ASP A 610 -5.28 13.76 -3.46
CA ASP A 610 -3.83 13.59 -3.65
C ASP A 610 -3.49 12.34 -4.47
N GLY A 611 -4.44 11.41 -4.65
CA GLY A 611 -4.24 10.14 -5.35
C GLY A 611 -4.59 10.18 -6.84
N TYR A 612 -5.40 11.15 -7.29
CA TYR A 612 -5.81 11.26 -8.70
C TYR A 612 -6.32 12.65 -9.07
N ASP A 613 -6.33 12.96 -10.38
CA ASP A 613 -6.95 14.18 -10.91
C ASP A 613 -8.49 14.05 -10.96
N PHE A 614 -9.16 14.58 -9.94
CA PHE A 614 -10.62 14.60 -9.88
C PHE A 614 -11.27 15.55 -10.89
N ALA A 615 -10.55 16.50 -11.49
CA ALA A 615 -11.10 17.28 -12.60
C ALA A 615 -11.30 16.38 -13.81
N ALA A 616 -10.28 15.59 -14.19
CA ALA A 616 -10.39 14.61 -15.25
C ALA A 616 -11.48 13.56 -14.98
N LEU A 617 -11.62 13.07 -13.73
CA LEU A 617 -12.68 12.10 -13.39
C LEU A 617 -14.09 12.69 -13.55
N ARG A 618 -14.28 13.98 -13.25
CA ARG A 618 -15.58 14.64 -13.45
C ARG A 618 -15.95 14.79 -14.92
N GLU A 619 -14.97 14.92 -15.81
CA GLU A 619 -15.21 14.96 -17.26
C GLU A 619 -15.71 13.62 -17.81
N LEU A 620 -15.33 12.50 -17.19
CA LEU A 620 -15.82 11.17 -17.54
C LEU A 620 -17.26 10.91 -17.07
N ASP A 621 -17.79 11.78 -16.20
CA ASP A 621 -19.12 11.71 -15.61
C ASP A 621 -19.54 10.32 -15.13
N LYS A 622 -18.72 9.72 -14.26
CA LYS A 622 -18.99 8.43 -13.62
C LYS A 622 -18.85 8.50 -12.10
N PRO A 623 -19.59 7.66 -11.36
CA PRO A 623 -19.38 7.51 -9.92
C PRO A 623 -18.02 6.87 -9.65
N VAL A 624 -17.41 7.29 -8.54
CA VAL A 624 -16.08 6.85 -8.08
C VAL A 624 -16.21 6.14 -6.74
N LEU A 625 -15.59 4.98 -6.61
CA LEU A 625 -15.46 4.24 -5.35
C LEU A 625 -14.00 4.18 -4.95
N ILE A 626 -13.65 4.67 -3.76
CA ILE A 626 -12.31 4.43 -3.22
C ILE A 626 -12.32 3.07 -2.56
N THR A 627 -11.55 2.14 -3.09
CA THR A 627 -11.67 0.73 -2.76
C THR A 627 -10.63 0.25 -1.76
N GLU A 628 -9.54 0.99 -1.56
CA GLU A 628 -8.58 0.80 -0.48
C GLU A 628 -8.03 2.14 -0.04
N PHE A 629 -7.97 2.35 1.26
CA PHE A 629 -7.15 3.35 1.93
C PHE A 629 -6.88 2.86 3.35
N ASN A 630 -5.76 3.28 3.93
CA ASN A 630 -5.47 3.01 5.32
C ASN A 630 -4.52 4.01 5.95
N PHE A 631 -4.47 3.99 7.27
CA PHE A 631 -3.52 4.72 8.08
C PHE A 631 -3.05 3.79 9.18
N GLY A 632 -1.75 3.56 9.24
CA GLY A 632 -1.14 2.71 10.26
C GLY A 632 -0.06 3.43 11.04
N SER A 633 0.54 2.73 11.99
CA SER A 633 1.68 3.20 12.79
C SER A 633 2.53 2.00 13.21
N ALA A 634 3.69 2.24 13.82
CA ALA A 634 4.60 1.17 14.26
C ALA A 634 4.66 1.03 15.80
N ASP A 635 3.68 1.60 16.53
CA ASP A 635 3.66 1.68 17.99
C ASP A 635 2.65 0.71 18.66
N ARG A 636 2.12 -0.28 17.92
CA ARG A 636 1.17 -1.29 18.42
C ARG A 636 1.57 -2.75 18.18
N GLY A 637 2.84 -3.00 17.88
CA GLY A 637 3.41 -4.35 17.86
C GLY A 637 3.95 -4.78 16.50
N PRO A 638 3.12 -4.83 15.43
CA PRO A 638 3.61 -4.98 14.07
C PRO A 638 4.61 -3.88 13.72
N PHE A 639 5.56 -4.18 12.83
CA PHE A 639 6.74 -3.34 12.62
C PHE A 639 6.59 -2.34 11.46
N TRP A 640 5.55 -2.51 10.64
CA TRP A 640 5.27 -1.64 9.51
C TRP A 640 4.00 -0.82 9.78
N GLY A 641 3.99 0.46 9.42
CA GLY A 641 2.78 1.29 9.52
C GLY A 641 1.91 1.28 8.25
N GLY A 642 2.17 0.36 7.32
CA GLY A 642 1.53 0.34 6.01
C GLY A 642 2.09 1.37 5.04
N VAL A 643 1.43 1.51 3.88
CA VAL A 643 1.84 2.45 2.81
C VAL A 643 1.70 3.90 3.26
N THR A 644 0.64 4.22 4.03
CA THR A 644 0.42 5.56 4.60
C THR A 644 0.63 5.53 6.11
N GLN A 645 1.90 5.43 6.51
CA GLN A 645 2.30 5.39 7.91
C GLN A 645 2.19 6.78 8.58
N LEU A 646 1.52 6.81 9.73
CA LEU A 646 1.48 7.91 10.68
C LEU A 646 2.51 7.69 11.79
N ALA A 647 2.76 8.76 12.56
CA ALA A 647 3.71 8.71 13.66
C ALA A 647 3.23 7.80 14.81
N ARG A 648 1.92 7.81 15.12
CA ARG A 648 1.34 7.11 16.27
C ARG A 648 -0.09 6.65 16.00
N GLU A 649 -0.51 5.63 16.75
CA GLU A 649 -1.88 5.10 16.74
C GLU A 649 -2.93 6.20 16.95
N GLU A 650 -2.67 7.14 17.86
CA GLU A 650 -3.65 8.19 18.21
C GLU A 650 -3.96 9.14 17.04
N ASP A 651 -3.08 9.21 16.04
CA ASP A 651 -3.24 10.11 14.89
C ASP A 651 -4.16 9.48 13.81
N ARG A 652 -4.38 8.16 13.83
CA ARG A 652 -5.18 7.42 12.82
C ARG A 652 -6.63 7.88 12.76
N GLY A 653 -7.25 8.15 13.90
CA GLY A 653 -8.65 8.60 13.96
C GLY A 653 -8.87 9.94 13.25
N THR A 654 -7.92 10.86 13.41
CA THR A 654 -7.96 12.18 12.74
C THR A 654 -7.74 12.06 11.23
N ALA A 655 -6.81 11.18 10.81
CA ALA A 655 -6.57 10.92 9.41
C ALA A 655 -7.80 10.29 8.72
N TYR A 656 -8.41 9.27 9.33
CA TYR A 656 -9.65 8.66 8.84
C TYR A 656 -10.79 9.68 8.68
N ALA A 657 -11.04 10.49 9.72
CA ALA A 657 -12.07 11.52 9.68
C ALA A 657 -11.81 12.57 8.59
N THR A 658 -10.54 12.94 8.37
CA THR A 658 -10.14 13.87 7.33
C THR A 658 -10.36 13.27 5.95
N PHE A 659 -9.91 12.04 5.71
CA PHE A 659 -10.08 11.34 4.45
C PHE A 659 -11.56 11.22 4.08
N LEU A 660 -12.40 10.72 5.00
CA LEU A 660 -13.83 10.55 4.75
C LEU A 660 -14.53 11.90 4.51
N LYS A 661 -14.15 12.95 5.23
CA LYS A 661 -14.69 14.31 4.99
C LYS A 661 -14.34 14.82 3.59
N GLN A 662 -13.11 14.63 3.14
CA GLN A 662 -12.68 15.03 1.79
C GLN A 662 -13.34 14.17 0.71
N ALA A 663 -13.57 12.89 0.98
CA ALA A 663 -14.31 12.00 0.10
C ALA A 663 -15.77 12.45 -0.05
N MET A 664 -16.46 12.71 1.07
CA MET A 664 -17.85 13.22 1.08
C MET A 664 -17.99 14.60 0.42
N ALA A 665 -16.94 15.40 0.38
CA ALA A 665 -16.96 16.71 -0.29
C ALA A 665 -16.94 16.59 -1.82
N GLU A 666 -16.38 15.52 -2.37
CA GLU A 666 -16.35 15.26 -3.80
C GLU A 666 -17.70 14.67 -4.27
N PRO A 667 -18.39 15.30 -5.24
CA PRO A 667 -19.69 14.83 -5.73
C PRO A 667 -19.67 13.51 -6.51
N SER A 668 -18.52 13.13 -7.09
CA SER A 668 -18.39 11.86 -7.82
C SER A 668 -18.16 10.65 -6.91
N ILE A 669 -17.61 10.84 -5.71
CA ILE A 669 -17.33 9.73 -4.80
C ILE A 669 -18.64 9.22 -4.18
N VAL A 670 -18.88 7.91 -4.28
CA VAL A 670 -20.06 7.21 -3.77
C VAL A 670 -19.76 6.23 -2.63
N GLY A 671 -18.49 6.12 -2.23
CA GLY A 671 -18.08 5.26 -1.13
C GLY A 671 -16.58 5.25 -0.90
N VAL A 672 -16.19 4.74 0.27
CA VAL A 672 -14.78 4.46 0.63
C VAL A 672 -14.69 3.14 1.40
N HIS A 673 -13.72 2.30 1.06
CA HIS A 673 -13.49 0.99 1.70
C HIS A 673 -12.12 0.96 2.39
N TRP A 674 -12.13 0.67 3.69
CA TRP A 674 -10.93 0.58 4.53
C TRP A 674 -10.16 -0.72 4.26
N PHE A 675 -8.83 -0.62 4.14
CA PHE A 675 -7.93 -1.78 4.07
C PHE A 675 -7.07 -1.87 5.34
N GLN A 676 -7.41 -2.67 6.35
CA GLN A 676 -8.34 -3.80 6.33
C GLN A 676 -8.86 -4.13 7.74
N TYR A 677 -9.62 -5.22 7.90
CA TYR A 677 -10.21 -5.58 9.20
C TYR A 677 -9.17 -5.88 10.29
N LEU A 678 -8.21 -6.76 9.98
CA LEU A 678 -7.21 -7.28 10.92
C LEU A 678 -5.85 -6.64 10.72
N ASP A 679 -5.13 -6.43 11.82
CA ASP A 679 -3.68 -6.27 11.78
C ASP A 679 -3.03 -7.50 11.14
N GLN A 680 -1.94 -7.26 10.43
CA GLN A 680 -1.14 -8.32 9.84
C GLN A 680 -0.21 -8.94 10.90
N PRO A 681 0.17 -10.23 10.73
CA PRO A 681 1.04 -10.89 11.70
C PRO A 681 2.41 -10.22 11.74
N VAL A 682 3.00 -10.14 12.94
CA VAL A 682 4.30 -9.49 13.20
C VAL A 682 5.41 -9.97 12.26
N THR A 683 5.39 -11.25 11.88
CA THR A 683 6.39 -11.90 11.03
C THR A 683 5.96 -12.04 9.57
N GLY A 684 4.95 -11.28 9.13
CA GLY A 684 4.55 -11.19 7.72
C GLY A 684 3.47 -12.20 7.33
N ARG A 685 2.45 -11.73 6.63
CA ARG A 685 1.37 -12.58 6.10
C ARG A 685 1.88 -13.52 5.00
N LEU A 686 1.14 -14.59 4.75
CA LEU A 686 1.54 -15.63 3.79
C LEU A 686 1.77 -15.11 2.37
N LEU A 687 1.01 -14.10 1.93
CA LEU A 687 1.02 -13.62 0.55
C LEU A 687 2.38 -13.02 0.14
N ASP A 688 2.89 -12.07 0.91
CA ASP A 688 4.00 -11.18 0.52
C ASP A 688 4.87 -10.75 1.71
N GLY A 689 4.58 -11.23 2.92
CA GLY A 689 5.31 -10.87 4.13
C GLY A 689 4.93 -9.51 4.71
N GLU A 690 3.84 -8.86 4.26
CA GLU A 690 3.37 -7.65 4.92
C GLU A 690 3.03 -7.90 6.40
N ASN A 691 3.52 -7.02 7.28
CA ASN A 691 3.41 -7.10 8.74
C ASN A 691 3.02 -5.75 9.36
N GLY A 692 1.98 -5.15 8.79
CA GLY A 692 1.49 -3.84 9.14
C GLY A 692 0.48 -3.77 10.28
N HIS A 693 0.56 -2.68 11.04
CA HIS A 693 -0.47 -2.28 11.99
C HIS A 693 -1.35 -1.19 11.37
N PHE A 694 -2.52 -1.60 10.91
CA PHE A 694 -3.56 -0.74 10.32
C PHE A 694 -4.94 -1.43 10.36
N GLY A 695 -5.10 -2.50 11.13
CA GLY A 695 -6.38 -3.15 11.36
C GLY A 695 -7.33 -2.30 12.21
N LEU A 696 -8.61 -2.63 12.15
CA LEU A 696 -9.59 -2.18 13.14
C LEU A 696 -9.43 -2.96 14.46
N VAL A 697 -9.00 -4.22 14.35
CA VAL A 697 -8.72 -5.15 15.44
C VAL A 697 -7.31 -5.71 15.32
N GLY A 698 -6.68 -5.96 16.47
CA GLY A 698 -5.38 -6.62 16.53
C GLY A 698 -5.46 -8.13 16.29
N ILE A 699 -4.30 -8.80 16.20
CA ILE A 699 -4.19 -10.28 16.09
C ILE A 699 -4.89 -11.05 17.22
N THR A 700 -5.19 -10.37 18.33
CA THR A 700 -5.89 -10.89 19.51
C THR A 700 -7.41 -10.69 19.46
N ASP A 701 -7.95 -10.23 18.34
CA ASP A 701 -9.36 -9.85 18.17
C ASP A 701 -9.82 -8.69 19.08
N VAL A 702 -8.89 -7.96 19.69
CA VAL A 702 -9.19 -6.79 20.50
C VAL A 702 -9.24 -5.55 19.59
N PRO A 703 -10.33 -4.76 19.61
CA PRO A 703 -10.43 -3.53 18.82
C PRO A 703 -9.52 -2.43 19.35
N PHE A 704 -8.94 -1.65 18.44
CA PHE A 704 -8.23 -0.42 18.78
C PHE A 704 -9.25 0.69 19.11
N GLN A 705 -9.71 0.71 20.37
CA GLN A 705 -10.92 1.43 20.77
C GLN A 705 -10.92 2.92 20.39
N GLY A 706 -9.80 3.63 20.60
CA GLY A 706 -9.70 5.05 20.26
C GLY A 706 -9.87 5.32 18.77
N PHE A 707 -9.36 4.43 17.93
CA PHE A 707 -9.54 4.46 16.49
C PHE A 707 -10.98 4.11 16.10
N VAL A 708 -11.53 3.00 16.62
CA VAL A 708 -12.90 2.54 16.36
C VAL A 708 -13.96 3.59 16.73
N ASP A 709 -13.80 4.28 17.87
CA ASP A 709 -14.71 5.37 18.28
C ASP A 709 -14.70 6.51 17.26
N SER A 710 -13.52 6.84 16.73
CA SER A 710 -13.33 7.89 15.71
C SER A 710 -13.91 7.48 14.35
N VAL A 711 -13.71 6.23 13.95
CA VAL A 711 -14.32 5.62 12.75
C VAL A 711 -15.83 5.70 12.84
N ARG A 712 -16.41 5.22 13.95
CA ARG A 712 -17.86 5.25 14.18
C ARG A 712 -18.43 6.66 14.06
N LYS A 713 -17.82 7.61 14.76
CA LYS A 713 -18.25 9.01 14.72
C LYS A 713 -18.22 9.57 13.29
N SER A 714 -17.18 9.25 12.53
CA SER A 714 -17.00 9.74 11.16
C SER A 714 -18.00 9.11 10.19
N ASN A 715 -18.24 7.80 10.32
CA ASN A 715 -19.21 7.06 9.50
C ASN A 715 -20.63 7.58 9.68
N LEU A 716 -21.09 7.74 10.93
CA LEU A 716 -22.42 8.30 11.21
C LEU A 716 -22.56 9.73 10.65
N ALA A 717 -21.53 10.56 10.78
CA ALA A 717 -21.54 11.90 10.23
C ALA A 717 -21.61 11.92 8.69
N ALA A 718 -20.96 10.97 8.02
CA ALA A 718 -21.01 10.83 6.56
C ALA A 718 -22.40 10.43 6.07
N VAL A 719 -23.05 9.46 6.73
CA VAL A 719 -24.43 9.05 6.42
C VAL A 719 -25.42 10.21 6.64
N ASP A 720 -25.30 10.93 7.75
CA ASP A 720 -26.11 12.12 8.01
C ASP A 720 -25.89 13.21 6.96
N GLN A 721 -24.64 13.40 6.51
CA GLN A 721 -24.30 14.35 5.45
C GLN A 721 -24.91 13.94 4.11
N LEU A 722 -24.83 12.66 3.73
CA LEU A 722 -25.47 12.13 2.53
C LEU A 722 -26.97 12.46 2.52
N GLY A 723 -27.64 12.25 3.66
CA GLY A 723 -29.07 12.56 3.78
C GLY A 723 -29.39 14.03 3.60
N ARG A 724 -28.58 14.93 4.18
CA ARG A 724 -28.74 16.38 3.97
C ARG A 724 -28.54 16.78 2.51
N GLU A 725 -27.54 16.22 1.82
CA GLU A 725 -27.31 16.51 0.40
C GLU A 725 -28.48 16.02 -0.47
N ALA A 726 -28.99 14.82 -0.20
CA ALA A 726 -30.18 14.31 -0.89
C ALA A 726 -31.42 15.20 -0.66
N GLN A 727 -31.63 15.76 0.54
CA GLN A 727 -32.74 16.69 0.79
C GLN A 727 -32.58 18.02 0.04
N LYS A 728 -31.37 18.58 0.01
CA LYS A 728 -31.08 19.84 -0.71
C LYS A 728 -31.36 19.71 -2.21
N ALA A 729 -30.99 18.56 -2.80
CA ALA A 729 -31.28 18.22 -4.18
C ALA A 729 -32.80 18.31 -4.48
N LYS A 730 -33.63 17.68 -3.64
CA LYS A 730 -35.10 17.78 -3.75
C LYS A 730 -35.63 19.22 -3.72
N ALA A 731 -35.17 20.02 -2.74
CA ALA A 731 -35.64 21.39 -2.57
C ALA A 731 -35.32 22.28 -3.79
N THR A 732 -34.13 22.11 -4.35
CA THR A 732 -33.68 22.85 -5.54
C THR A 732 -34.53 22.51 -6.77
N ARG A 733 -34.86 21.22 -6.96
CA ARG A 733 -35.76 20.77 -8.03
C ARG A 733 -37.17 21.32 -7.88
N THR A 734 -37.77 21.24 -6.69
CA THR A 734 -39.11 21.79 -6.44
C THR A 734 -39.15 23.30 -6.69
N ALA A 735 -38.09 24.03 -6.33
CA ALA A 735 -37.99 25.46 -6.64
C ALA A 735 -37.97 25.71 -8.16
N ARG A 736 -37.14 25.00 -8.92
CA ARG A 736 -37.07 25.11 -10.39
C ARG A 736 -38.39 24.74 -11.08
N GLU A 737 -39.05 23.68 -10.64
CA GLU A 737 -40.37 23.28 -11.15
C GLU A 737 -41.43 24.34 -10.85
N SER A 738 -41.39 24.96 -9.66
CA SER A 738 -42.31 26.04 -9.29
C SER A 738 -42.07 27.35 -10.06
N GLU A 739 -40.82 27.68 -10.39
CA GLU A 739 -40.46 28.83 -11.22
C GLU A 739 -40.85 28.61 -12.69
N GLY A 740 -40.62 27.40 -13.22
CA GLY A 740 -41.08 27.02 -14.56
C GLY A 740 -42.60 27.01 -14.69
N ALA A 741 -43.32 26.55 -13.66
CA ALA A 741 -44.78 26.60 -13.61
C ALA A 741 -45.34 28.03 -13.49
N LYS A 742 -44.66 28.93 -12.77
CA LYS A 742 -45.02 30.36 -12.71
C LYS A 742 -44.79 31.08 -14.03
N GLN A 743 -43.75 30.72 -14.79
CA GLN A 743 -43.57 31.23 -16.16
C GLN A 743 -44.60 30.65 -17.15
N GLY A 744 -45.07 29.42 -16.94
CA GLY A 744 -46.14 28.80 -17.73
C GLY A 744 -47.56 29.32 -17.46
N GLN A 745 -47.82 29.96 -16.31
CA GLN A 745 -49.13 30.53 -15.94
C GLN A 745 -49.29 32.04 -16.21
N GLY A 746 -48.25 32.73 -16.69
CA GLY A 746 -48.32 34.15 -17.09
C GLY A 746 -48.92 34.42 -18.48
N GLY A 747 -49.30 33.38 -19.23
CA GLY A 747 -49.63 33.47 -20.65
C GLY A 747 -51.08 33.16 -21.01
N LYS A 748 -52.09 33.55 -20.22
CA LYS A 748 -53.50 33.53 -20.67
C LYS A 748 -54.32 34.71 -20.13
N GLY A 749 -54.52 35.72 -21.00
CA GLY A 749 -55.76 36.50 -21.04
C GLY A 749 -55.63 38.02 -20.84
N ALA A 750 -55.72 38.79 -21.95
CA ALA A 750 -56.83 39.71 -22.26
C ALA A 750 -56.40 40.77 -23.29
N GLY A 751 -57.11 40.87 -24.42
CA GLY A 751 -56.93 41.98 -25.37
C GLY A 751 -57.48 41.70 -26.77
N GLN A 752 -58.79 41.90 -26.95
CA GLN A 752 -59.45 41.99 -28.26
C GLN A 752 -59.12 43.32 -28.95
N GLY A 753 -58.98 43.30 -30.29
CA GLY A 753 -59.77 44.17 -31.15
C GLY A 753 -59.06 45.27 -31.98
N ALA A 754 -59.32 45.23 -33.29
CA ALA A 754 -59.09 46.21 -34.36
C ALA A 754 -57.64 46.35 -34.87
N GLY A 755 -57.31 46.36 -36.17
CA GLY A 755 -58.11 46.39 -37.40
C GLY A 755 -57.22 46.96 -38.52
N HIS A 756 -57.42 46.45 -39.74
CA HIS A 756 -56.97 46.95 -41.06
C HIS A 756 -55.58 46.58 -41.64
N ALA A 757 -55.69 45.66 -42.60
CA ALA A 757 -55.47 45.85 -44.06
C ALA A 757 -54.04 45.85 -44.64
N GLY A 758 -53.82 44.85 -45.51
CA GLY A 758 -53.29 45.08 -46.85
C GLY A 758 -51.94 44.43 -47.17
N GLY A 759 -51.91 43.63 -48.24
CA GLY A 759 -50.72 43.53 -49.09
C GLY A 759 -50.18 42.13 -49.36
N HIS A 760 -50.31 41.74 -50.63
CA HIS A 760 -49.84 40.54 -51.32
C HIS A 760 -48.33 40.24 -51.33
N SER A 761 -48.03 39.04 -51.86
CA SER A 761 -46.80 38.47 -52.45
C SER A 761 -45.84 37.81 -51.46
N GLY A 762 -45.26 36.63 -51.71
CA GLY A 762 -45.15 35.83 -52.93
C GLY A 762 -43.71 35.33 -53.06
N ASN A 763 -43.53 34.00 -53.10
CA ASN A 763 -42.28 33.24 -53.36
C ASN A 763 -41.17 33.37 -52.29
N GLY A 764 -40.36 32.37 -51.98
CA GLY A 764 -40.10 31.07 -52.58
C GLY A 764 -38.62 30.72 -52.31
N HIS A 765 -38.39 29.58 -51.67
CA HIS A 765 -37.25 28.64 -51.71
C HIS A 765 -37.03 27.96 -50.36
#